data_AF-A0A1J0LPE2-F1
#
_entry.id   AF-A0A1J0LPE2-F1
#
_cell.length_a   1.000
_cell.length_b   1.000
_cell.length_c   1.000
_cell.angle_alpha   90.00
_cell.angle_beta   90.00
_cell.angle_gamma   90.00
#
_symmetry.space_group_name_H-M   'P 1'
#
loop_
_entity.id
_entity.type
_entity.pdbx_description
1 polymer ?
#
loop_
_entity_poly.entity_id
_entity_poly.type
_entity_poly.pdbx_seq_one_letter_code
_entity_poly.pdbx_strand_id
1 'polypeptide(L)'
;MKNYYAVALCVIASIAINGQFRNERSFKINNGKNDIEERTETGKISTSSSDLEISGIDGSKLQKVGLRFDRIDLPNDTEIVEAYIQFTSDDTSDEQELIKIKIEKGKSAPFQSSPYNLTQRSFFEETVLWDIPPIDKKDQRTRIERTPNIASLLQQAIQDNDYNNAFVFIIDGDKKESITMKSSDSGQKNAPELIIIYNSNMVSNSYYIEDEDNDAEEEIESGSVDLSSSDLELGGIDDDTSQIVGLRFKNVKIPANANVKEAYIQFTSKKESEEGAVKLYTEIGDGKKFTEEDYSISTRQKSSLSVNWKFKLFDEDHHTLNERTPNLREIINETRLRGWENEDDLVFIIEGNQQNALNMYSGGHDSHKVPELIIIYDEDQTTPWIEGIESELSKIEKLYINEVAANETKLINSDWIELYNAHDYPILIKEGIFLSNTKKQLEQFELKNIFIPAKSFEILYADNDPEKGNHHLNFKLKKSGGDLYLTKNNNTDKLNELSSIEYGYTSYNQTYGNKNNVSGIVETYLEGGTPYESNEESIRKLSLSASKVRGIYNSPFELILKTSQENKIIYTLDGSYPSNENGHIYSEPLLIDQTTVVKALAITNDGKSELLTHTYIISKNNEEFKYEELFNNRYYLEALNELPIVSISKDNDDLEGDEEPTTFEYFNGEEMDDGISIEAGIKKFGAFSYHYDKNNIRFYFRKKYAGKLNYDIFKEYKSAHKPTKKFSRLELKIGEDGVLNNDFDFGWLRFSDYLLHNAMLDMGHQDVKTQFVHVFINGKYYGIETLRETFDENFAESYIGGDEDDYVRLDNRDSKWRSGEVEKSQYEEQWEEIKDDPIRYDYQAIKERVDMPRYIDMMLLYLSTDIEYEARGLMNIYEQETIKFNLNDSDGLLWHDNGWKYESHWGSRLEGPGYIFGNMKDSENLEFYTHVKDAVYKHLRKEDGILTTDYFEQMIRKAESKLSNSYILDVARWGFREDLTDKWHEEINRIIRFLPTRFDDVINRFDEIRMNHTLNEVIISKNNQNDNIIILENNDPSSKIYFTLDGTDPMGNDGVIREEAIEYNSDLNRYKIDQSGSYTVFARSYKPNNWGPIAIESIDIYQEKKKDNYSLDFSSSKIEINNKVYPNPFNDEVHILFKEEVYNDPIVIQIINMKGRTVYSKSLHKIKKNESIRINTAHLISGYYFIKIATSKGYTTQKINKL
;
A
#
# COMPACT_ATOMS: atom_id res chain seq x y z
N MET A 1 53.28 9.61 -4.53
CA MET A 1 53.12 8.18 -4.91
C MET A 1 51.63 7.93 -5.13
N LYS A 2 51.29 7.48 -6.35
CA LYS A 2 50.04 6.83 -6.82
C LYS A 2 48.71 7.61 -6.81
N ASN A 3 48.37 8.05 -8.03
CA ASN A 3 47.14 7.80 -8.82
C ASN A 3 45.76 7.95 -8.16
N TYR A 4 45.03 8.98 -8.58
CA TYR A 4 43.59 8.94 -8.77
C TYR A 4 43.26 9.34 -10.21
N TYR A 5 42.62 8.42 -10.94
CA TYR A 5 41.87 8.70 -12.16
C TYR A 5 40.62 9.51 -11.75
N ALA A 6 40.40 10.65 -12.41
CA ALA A 6 39.10 11.33 -12.39
C ALA A 6 38.62 11.43 -13.85
N VAL A 7 37.49 10.78 -14.08
CA VAL A 7 36.69 10.81 -15.31
C VAL A 7 36.30 12.25 -15.61
N ALA A 8 36.56 12.70 -16.83
CA ALA A 8 36.08 13.98 -17.33
C ALA A 8 34.59 13.85 -17.69
N LEU A 9 33.71 14.23 -16.77
CA LEU A 9 32.33 14.59 -17.10
C LEU A 9 32.33 16.06 -17.52
N CYS A 10 32.20 16.33 -18.83
CA CYS A 10 31.87 17.67 -19.33
C CYS A 10 30.41 17.96 -18.99
N VAL A 11 30.16 18.56 -17.82
CA VAL A 11 28.91 19.31 -17.58
C VAL A 11 29.21 20.76 -17.95
N ILE A 12 28.93 21.14 -19.19
CA ILE A 12 28.83 22.56 -19.55
C ILE A 12 27.40 22.98 -19.23
N ALA A 13 27.22 23.69 -18.12
CA ALA A 13 26.00 24.44 -17.88
C ALA A 13 25.89 25.53 -18.97
N SER A 14 24.78 25.54 -19.71
CA SER A 14 24.46 26.55 -20.72
C SER A 14 24.37 27.93 -20.06
N ILE A 15 25.42 28.75 -20.17
CA ILE A 15 25.38 30.14 -19.72
C ILE A 15 24.81 30.97 -20.86
N ALA A 16 23.63 31.56 -20.67
CA ALA A 16 23.07 32.51 -21.62
C ALA A 16 23.95 33.77 -21.69
N ILE A 17 24.49 34.08 -22.86
CA ILE A 17 25.20 35.34 -23.13
C ILE A 17 24.36 36.10 -24.16
N ASN A 18 23.85 37.28 -23.80
CA ASN A 18 23.00 38.12 -24.65
C ASN A 18 21.66 37.50 -25.12
N GLY A 19 21.09 36.56 -24.36
CA GLY A 19 19.81 35.91 -24.70
C GLY A 19 19.94 34.69 -25.62
N GLN A 20 21.15 34.36 -26.07
CA GLN A 20 21.45 33.12 -26.76
C GLN A 20 22.10 32.11 -25.81
N PHE A 21 21.73 30.84 -25.96
CA PHE A 21 22.33 29.69 -25.31
C PHE A 21 23.58 29.23 -26.06
N ARG A 22 24.64 28.91 -25.32
CA ARG A 22 25.80 28.21 -25.87
C ARG A 22 25.51 26.70 -25.90
N ASN A 23 25.44 26.15 -27.10
CA ASN A 23 25.16 24.74 -27.40
C ASN A 23 26.42 24.04 -27.94
N GLU A 24 26.52 22.73 -27.73
CA GLU A 24 27.55 21.86 -28.31
C GLU A 24 26.87 20.68 -29.01
N ARG A 25 27.28 20.37 -30.23
CA ARG A 25 26.87 19.15 -30.96
C ARG A 25 28.07 18.47 -31.60
N SER A 26 28.06 17.14 -31.63
CA SER A 26 29.05 16.36 -32.37
C SER A 26 28.39 15.51 -33.46
N PHE A 27 29.12 15.27 -34.54
CA PHE A 27 28.66 14.55 -35.72
C PHE A 27 29.77 13.60 -36.17
N LYS A 28 29.52 12.29 -36.10
CA LYS A 28 30.48 11.27 -36.55
C LYS A 28 30.21 10.83 -37.99
N ILE A 29 31.27 10.37 -38.65
CA ILE A 29 31.15 9.70 -39.95
C ILE A 29 30.80 8.24 -39.71
N ASN A 30 29.60 7.81 -40.12
CA ASN A 30 29.05 6.48 -39.85
C ASN A 30 29.03 5.57 -41.10
N ASN A 31 29.67 6.00 -42.21
CA ASN A 31 29.67 5.28 -43.49
C ASN A 31 30.99 5.54 -44.23
N GLY A 32 31.72 4.49 -44.63
CA GLY A 32 32.99 4.57 -45.38
C GLY A 32 32.92 5.35 -46.70
N LYS A 33 31.70 5.55 -47.23
CA LYS A 33 31.46 6.43 -48.40
C LYS A 33 31.50 7.92 -48.07
N ASN A 34 31.59 8.30 -46.81
CA ASN A 34 31.66 9.68 -46.35
C ASN A 34 33.08 10.08 -45.92
N ASP A 35 34.05 9.17 -45.90
CA ASP A 35 35.47 9.47 -45.70
C ASP A 35 36.35 8.76 -46.71
N ILE A 36 36.70 9.49 -47.77
CA ILE A 36 37.27 8.92 -48.98
C ILE A 36 38.68 9.41 -49.22
N GLU A 37 39.43 8.66 -50.03
CA GLU A 37 40.77 9.02 -50.51
C GLU A 37 40.79 9.09 -52.02
N GLU A 38 41.20 10.23 -52.57
CA GLU A 38 41.25 10.45 -54.01
C GLU A 38 42.69 10.60 -54.51
N ARG A 39 43.12 9.72 -55.42
CA ARG A 39 44.43 9.81 -56.07
C ARG A 39 44.50 10.98 -57.03
N THR A 40 45.42 11.92 -56.80
CA THR A 40 45.53 13.17 -57.57
C THR A 40 45.84 12.95 -59.06
N GLU A 41 46.61 11.90 -59.41
CA GLU A 41 47.03 11.64 -60.80
C GLU A 41 45.97 10.94 -61.66
N THR A 42 45.06 10.19 -61.03
CA THR A 42 44.12 9.30 -61.74
C THR A 42 42.66 9.61 -61.43
N GLY A 43 42.40 10.38 -60.38
CA GLY A 43 41.07 10.65 -59.84
C GLY A 43 40.42 9.45 -59.16
N LYS A 44 41.13 8.31 -59.01
CA LYS A 44 40.57 7.10 -58.40
C LYS A 44 40.21 7.36 -56.94
N ILE A 45 39.00 6.99 -56.55
CA ILE A 45 38.46 7.13 -55.20
C ILE A 45 38.46 5.79 -54.48
N SER A 46 38.92 5.80 -53.23
CA SER A 46 38.79 4.72 -52.25
C SER A 46 37.74 5.12 -51.21
N THR A 47 36.75 4.26 -50.96
CA THR A 47 35.63 4.49 -50.01
C THR A 47 35.51 3.38 -48.97
N SER A 48 36.60 2.64 -48.74
CA SER A 48 36.61 1.45 -47.89
C SER A 48 37.99 1.25 -47.25
N SER A 49 38.76 2.34 -47.12
CA SER A 49 40.10 2.30 -46.55
C SER A 49 39.97 2.39 -45.04
N SER A 50 40.74 1.61 -44.27
CA SER A 50 40.73 1.70 -42.80
C SER A 50 41.52 2.91 -42.27
N ASP A 51 42.36 3.48 -43.10
CA ASP A 51 43.23 4.61 -42.84
C ASP A 51 42.98 5.74 -43.84
N LEU A 52 43.28 6.95 -43.40
CA LEU A 52 43.15 8.21 -44.11
C LEU A 52 44.55 8.82 -44.19
N GLU A 53 45.10 8.89 -45.39
CA GLU A 53 46.40 9.51 -45.67
C GLU A 53 46.30 11.03 -45.70
N ILE A 54 46.02 11.62 -44.54
CA ILE A 54 45.88 13.07 -44.40
C ILE A 54 47.17 13.82 -44.77
N SER A 55 48.34 13.16 -44.70
CA SER A 55 49.64 13.62 -45.19
C SER A 55 49.68 13.92 -46.70
N GLY A 56 48.68 13.41 -47.45
CA GLY A 56 48.50 13.63 -48.88
C GLY A 56 49.26 12.64 -49.78
N ILE A 57 49.73 11.52 -49.24
CA ILE A 57 50.56 10.56 -49.97
C ILE A 57 50.52 9.13 -49.37
N ASP A 58 50.37 8.11 -50.22
CA ASP A 58 50.43 6.65 -49.91
C ASP A 58 51.57 6.01 -50.71
N GLY A 59 52.72 5.83 -50.06
CA GLY A 59 53.98 5.53 -50.74
C GLY A 59 54.18 6.52 -51.90
N SER A 60 54.49 6.06 -53.11
CA SER A 60 54.69 6.99 -54.25
C SER A 60 53.43 7.72 -54.78
N LYS A 61 52.24 7.54 -54.20
CA LYS A 61 50.96 8.00 -54.80
C LYS A 61 50.43 9.22 -54.08
N LEU A 62 50.23 10.33 -54.80
CA LEU A 62 49.63 11.54 -54.24
C LEU A 62 48.11 11.37 -54.05
N GLN A 63 47.62 11.68 -52.85
CA GLN A 63 46.23 11.51 -52.43
C GLN A 63 45.67 12.81 -51.83
N LYS A 64 44.34 12.93 -51.81
CA LYS A 64 43.62 13.91 -50.98
C LYS A 64 42.51 13.21 -50.23
N VAL A 65 42.29 13.60 -48.98
CA VAL A 65 41.23 13.02 -48.15
C VAL A 65 39.99 13.92 -48.20
N GLY A 66 38.83 13.31 -48.40
CA GLY A 66 37.53 13.97 -48.40
C GLY A 66 36.68 13.47 -47.24
N LEU A 67 36.22 14.36 -46.36
CA LEU A 67 35.35 14.02 -45.22
C LEU A 67 34.00 14.69 -45.38
N ARG A 68 32.93 13.92 -45.33
CA ARG A 68 31.56 14.41 -45.41
C ARG A 68 30.85 14.15 -44.10
N PHE A 69 30.45 15.22 -43.43
CA PHE A 69 29.53 15.18 -42.31
C PHE A 69 28.16 15.62 -42.81
N ASP A 70 27.13 14.81 -42.62
CA ASP A 70 25.76 15.12 -43.03
C ASP A 70 24.84 15.26 -41.82
N ARG A 71 23.58 15.62 -42.09
CA ARG A 71 22.53 15.77 -41.07
C ARG A 71 22.91 16.77 -39.98
N ILE A 72 23.62 17.82 -40.40
CA ILE A 72 23.97 18.95 -39.55
C ILE A 72 22.71 19.80 -39.37
N ASP A 73 21.93 19.49 -38.35
CA ASP A 73 20.70 20.20 -37.99
C ASP A 73 21.03 21.28 -36.96
N LEU A 74 21.45 22.44 -37.46
CA LEU A 74 21.78 23.61 -36.64
C LEU A 74 20.64 24.63 -36.75
N PRO A 75 20.23 25.28 -35.65
CA PRO A 75 19.24 26.35 -35.70
C PRO A 75 19.59 27.42 -36.74
N ASN A 76 18.57 28.00 -37.39
CA ASN A 76 18.79 29.01 -38.43
C ASN A 76 19.50 30.29 -37.93
N ASP A 77 19.51 30.54 -36.62
CA ASP A 77 20.19 31.67 -35.97
C ASP A 77 21.58 31.31 -35.41
N THR A 78 22.12 30.15 -35.80
CA THR A 78 23.41 29.63 -35.33
C THR A 78 24.57 30.58 -35.59
N GLU A 79 25.27 30.93 -34.51
CA GLU A 79 26.57 31.58 -34.53
C GLU A 79 27.64 30.58 -34.03
N ILE A 80 28.49 30.08 -34.92
CA ILE A 80 29.52 29.10 -34.56
C ILE A 80 30.65 29.79 -33.80
N VAL A 81 30.86 29.37 -32.56
CA VAL A 81 31.90 29.87 -31.65
C VAL A 81 33.21 29.11 -31.86
N GLU A 82 33.13 27.78 -31.91
CA GLU A 82 34.27 26.90 -32.07
C GLU A 82 33.84 25.64 -32.82
N ALA A 83 34.66 25.16 -33.75
CA ALA A 83 34.43 23.86 -34.37
C ALA A 83 35.76 23.17 -34.64
N TYR A 84 35.78 21.84 -34.61
CA TYR A 84 36.97 21.05 -34.88
C TYR A 84 36.60 19.62 -35.28
N ILE A 85 37.46 18.99 -36.08
CA ILE A 85 37.37 17.56 -36.36
C ILE A 85 38.36 16.84 -35.44
N GLN A 86 37.87 15.85 -34.70
CA GLN A 86 38.66 14.96 -33.88
C GLN A 86 38.93 13.66 -34.65
N PHE A 87 40.20 13.34 -34.83
CA PHE A 87 40.69 12.09 -35.42
C PHE A 87 41.28 11.17 -34.36
N THR A 88 41.49 9.92 -34.75
CA THR A 88 42.30 8.94 -34.01
C THR A 88 43.51 8.57 -34.87
N SER A 89 44.72 8.57 -34.31
CA SER A 89 45.93 8.19 -35.06
C SER A 89 45.89 6.72 -35.48
N ASP A 90 46.23 6.43 -36.73
CA ASP A 90 46.39 5.05 -37.18
C ASP A 90 47.83 4.55 -37.07
N ASP A 91 48.85 5.40 -37.24
CA ASP A 91 50.25 4.99 -37.02
C ASP A 91 51.05 6.08 -36.29
N THR A 92 52.26 5.71 -35.88
CA THR A 92 53.25 6.65 -35.36
C THR A 92 53.94 7.41 -36.48
N SER A 93 54.29 8.67 -36.21
CA SER A 93 55.06 9.54 -37.10
C SER A 93 56.23 10.16 -36.34
N ASP A 94 57.40 10.22 -36.97
CA ASP A 94 58.58 10.94 -36.47
C ASP A 94 58.80 12.32 -37.13
N GLU A 95 57.93 12.71 -38.07
CA GLU A 95 58.00 13.99 -38.78
C GLU A 95 56.85 14.93 -38.42
N GLN A 96 57.11 16.24 -38.57
CA GLN A 96 56.11 17.28 -38.43
C GLN A 96 55.49 17.58 -39.81
N GLU A 97 54.17 17.55 -39.90
CA GLU A 97 53.42 17.76 -41.15
C GLU A 97 52.46 18.93 -41.06
N LEU A 98 52.34 19.65 -42.18
CA LEU A 98 51.43 20.76 -42.32
C LEU A 98 50.25 20.37 -43.24
N ILE A 99 49.07 20.31 -42.65
CA ILE A 99 47.84 19.89 -43.32
C ILE A 99 46.96 21.11 -43.64
N LYS A 100 46.43 21.18 -44.86
CA LYS A 100 45.49 22.22 -45.28
C LYS A 100 44.06 21.67 -45.26
N ILE A 101 43.17 22.41 -44.63
CA ILE A 101 41.76 22.06 -44.53
C ILE A 101 40.94 23.15 -45.20
N LYS A 102 40.08 22.75 -46.13
CA LYS A 102 39.06 23.62 -46.75
C LYS A 102 37.70 22.95 -46.68
N ILE A 103 36.64 23.75 -46.83
CA ILE A 103 35.26 23.29 -46.86
C ILE A 103 34.62 23.58 -48.24
N GLU A 104 33.78 22.66 -48.70
CA GLU A 104 33.06 22.75 -49.96
C GLU A 104 32.09 23.93 -49.95
N LYS A 105 31.88 24.52 -51.13
CA LYS A 105 30.90 25.57 -51.40
C LYS A 105 29.64 24.97 -52.02
N GLY A 106 28.48 25.36 -51.49
CA GLY A 106 27.16 24.93 -51.97
C GLY A 106 26.73 23.57 -51.40
N LYS A 107 26.03 22.77 -52.22
CA LYS A 107 25.46 21.48 -51.78
C LYS A 107 26.52 20.40 -51.63
N SER A 108 26.75 19.95 -50.40
CA SER A 108 27.65 18.85 -50.08
C SER A 108 27.00 17.48 -50.33
N ALA A 109 26.93 17.10 -51.60
CA ALA A 109 26.40 15.80 -52.03
C ALA A 109 27.31 14.62 -51.60
N PRO A 110 26.76 13.40 -51.42
CA PRO A 110 27.55 12.20 -51.14
C PRO A 110 28.67 11.97 -52.16
N PHE A 111 29.77 11.36 -51.73
CA PHE A 111 30.85 11.01 -52.65
C PHE A 111 30.40 9.92 -53.63
N GLN A 112 30.84 10.05 -54.88
CA GLN A 112 30.59 9.06 -55.94
C GLN A 112 31.91 8.43 -56.37
N SER A 113 31.88 7.20 -56.87
CA SER A 113 33.07 6.48 -57.35
C SER A 113 33.62 7.00 -58.71
N SER A 114 32.97 8.01 -59.30
CA SER A 114 33.42 8.66 -60.53
C SER A 114 34.78 9.35 -60.33
N PRO A 115 35.74 9.24 -61.28
CA PRO A 115 37.05 9.86 -61.11
C PRO A 115 36.97 11.38 -60.84
N TYR A 116 37.79 11.86 -59.92
CA TYR A 116 37.91 13.28 -59.53
C TYR A 116 36.68 13.88 -58.81
N ASN A 117 35.79 13.06 -58.22
CA ASN A 117 34.59 13.54 -57.51
C ASN A 117 34.90 14.47 -56.33
N LEU A 118 36.09 14.40 -55.71
CA LEU A 118 36.49 15.31 -54.63
C LEU A 118 37.16 16.56 -55.20
N THR A 119 38.21 16.42 -56.00
CA THR A 119 39.00 17.55 -56.51
C THR A 119 38.29 18.43 -57.54
N GLN A 120 37.19 17.97 -58.16
CA GLN A 120 36.35 18.79 -59.02
C GLN A 120 35.28 19.61 -58.27
N ARG A 121 35.10 19.37 -56.96
CA ARG A 121 34.19 20.18 -56.14
C ARG A 121 34.71 21.60 -56.01
N SER A 122 33.79 22.53 -55.81
CA SER A 122 34.14 23.93 -55.56
C SER A 122 34.33 24.14 -54.06
N PHE A 123 35.44 24.74 -53.65
CA PHE A 123 35.76 25.01 -52.24
C PHE A 123 35.86 26.51 -51.99
N PHE A 124 35.63 26.95 -50.75
CA PHE A 124 35.95 28.31 -50.36
C PHE A 124 37.47 28.56 -50.41
N GLU A 125 37.86 29.82 -50.60
CA GLU A 125 39.28 30.19 -50.64
C GLU A 125 39.94 30.11 -49.26
N GLU A 126 39.18 30.36 -48.20
CA GLU A 126 39.68 30.28 -46.83
C GLU A 126 40.21 28.88 -46.53
N THR A 127 41.37 28.84 -45.87
CA THR A 127 42.09 27.62 -45.55
C THR A 127 42.52 27.68 -44.10
N VAL A 128 42.25 26.61 -43.35
CA VAL A 128 42.83 26.40 -42.02
C VAL A 128 44.06 25.52 -42.15
N LEU A 129 45.16 25.96 -41.54
CA LEU A 129 46.41 25.20 -41.48
C LEU A 129 46.48 24.45 -40.16
N TRP A 130 46.68 23.13 -40.23
CA TRP A 130 46.86 22.27 -39.08
C TRP A 130 48.31 21.78 -39.06
N ASP A 131 49.06 22.29 -38.09
CA ASP A 131 50.46 21.93 -37.86
C ASP A 131 50.51 20.76 -36.86
N ILE A 132 50.75 19.55 -37.37
CA ILE A 132 50.72 18.31 -36.58
C ILE A 132 52.15 17.94 -36.18
N PRO A 133 52.49 17.94 -34.88
CA PRO A 133 53.77 17.43 -34.43
C PRO A 133 53.87 15.90 -34.63
N PRO A 134 55.09 15.33 -34.55
CA PRO A 134 55.28 13.87 -34.59
C PRO A 134 54.35 13.13 -33.62
N ILE A 135 53.73 12.04 -34.10
CA ILE A 135 52.81 11.19 -33.33
C ILE A 135 53.61 10.02 -32.75
N ASP A 136 53.82 10.02 -31.44
CA ASP A 136 54.67 9.01 -30.78
C ASP A 136 53.98 7.67 -30.51
N LYS A 137 52.64 7.60 -30.68
CA LYS A 137 51.82 6.40 -30.42
C LYS A 137 50.64 6.27 -31.40
N LYS A 138 50.39 5.03 -31.81
CA LYS A 138 49.15 4.60 -32.49
C LYS A 138 47.94 4.67 -31.54
N ASP A 139 46.73 4.78 -32.10
CA ASP A 139 45.45 4.77 -31.41
C ASP A 139 45.25 5.93 -30.41
N GLN A 140 45.86 7.09 -30.67
CA GLN A 140 45.71 8.30 -29.85
C GLN A 140 44.58 9.19 -30.40
N ARG A 141 43.76 9.72 -29.49
CA ARG A 141 42.67 10.68 -29.79
C ARG A 141 42.79 11.86 -28.83
N THR A 142 43.85 12.64 -29.00
CA THR A 142 44.23 13.74 -28.12
C THR A 142 44.08 15.09 -28.83
N ARG A 143 44.60 16.16 -28.23
CA ARG A 143 44.66 17.49 -28.84
C ARG A 143 45.54 17.53 -30.10
N ILE A 144 46.49 16.61 -30.24
CA ILE A 144 47.36 16.53 -31.43
C ILE A 144 46.55 16.09 -32.65
N GLU A 145 45.70 15.07 -32.51
CA GLU A 145 44.84 14.51 -33.56
C GLU A 145 43.54 15.32 -33.74
N ARG A 146 43.48 16.53 -33.20
CA ARG A 146 42.34 17.45 -33.31
C ARG A 146 42.73 18.62 -34.20
N THR A 147 41.87 18.94 -35.18
CA THR A 147 42.10 20.12 -36.02
C THR A 147 42.11 21.40 -35.16
N PRO A 148 42.75 22.48 -35.62
CA PRO A 148 42.54 23.82 -35.07
C PRO A 148 41.07 24.22 -35.19
N ASN A 149 40.72 25.38 -34.60
CA ASN A 149 39.37 25.90 -34.72
C ASN A 149 39.03 26.19 -36.19
N ILE A 150 38.08 25.42 -36.74
CA ILE A 150 37.56 25.54 -38.12
C ILE A 150 36.22 26.29 -38.17
N ALA A 151 35.79 26.94 -37.08
CA ALA A 151 34.51 27.65 -37.00
C ALA A 151 34.26 28.61 -38.19
N SER A 152 35.28 29.34 -38.64
CA SER A 152 35.15 30.27 -39.78
C SER A 152 34.81 29.57 -41.10
N LEU A 153 35.30 28.34 -41.31
CA LEU A 153 34.97 27.54 -42.49
C LEU A 153 33.50 27.13 -42.44
N LEU A 154 33.04 26.56 -41.33
CA LEU A 154 31.64 26.14 -41.19
C LEU A 154 30.69 27.35 -41.24
N GLN A 155 31.05 28.46 -40.59
CA GLN A 155 30.22 29.68 -40.57
C GLN A 155 29.97 30.22 -41.98
N GLN A 156 30.96 30.13 -42.87
CA GLN A 156 30.80 30.48 -44.29
C GLN A 156 29.92 29.48 -45.04
N ALA A 157 30.08 28.19 -44.77
CA ALA A 157 29.29 27.15 -45.43
C ALA A 157 27.80 27.24 -45.05
N ILE A 158 27.44 27.49 -43.78
CA ILE A 158 26.03 27.66 -43.37
C ILE A 158 25.41 28.98 -43.86
N GLN A 159 26.23 29.96 -44.24
CA GLN A 159 25.78 31.22 -44.83
C GLN A 159 25.65 31.15 -46.36
N ASP A 160 26.01 30.03 -46.98
CA ASP A 160 25.78 29.80 -48.41
C ASP A 160 24.31 29.46 -48.66
N ASN A 161 23.68 30.11 -49.63
CA ASN A 161 22.27 29.88 -49.97
C ASN A 161 21.99 28.45 -50.45
N ASP A 162 23.01 27.74 -50.90
CA ASP A 162 22.92 26.35 -51.36
C ASP A 162 23.30 25.32 -50.28
N TYR A 163 23.47 25.73 -49.02
CA TYR A 163 23.70 24.82 -47.89
C TYR A 163 22.56 23.80 -47.75
N ASN A 164 22.91 22.53 -47.51
CA ASN A 164 21.96 21.41 -47.43
C ASN A 164 22.17 20.52 -46.20
N ASN A 165 22.46 21.13 -45.04
CA ASN A 165 22.66 20.43 -43.76
C ASN A 165 23.79 19.39 -43.83
N ALA A 166 24.82 19.66 -44.63
CA ALA A 166 26.00 18.80 -44.77
C ALA A 166 27.24 19.65 -45.06
N PHE A 167 28.40 19.14 -44.64
CA PHE A 167 29.70 19.72 -44.89
C PHE A 167 30.62 18.69 -45.52
N VAL A 168 31.35 19.10 -46.55
CA VAL A 168 32.46 18.32 -47.10
C VAL A 168 33.75 19.09 -46.87
N PHE A 169 34.70 18.46 -46.19
CA PHE A 169 36.05 18.94 -46.03
C PHE A 169 36.97 18.26 -47.02
N ILE A 170 37.90 19.02 -47.58
CA ILE A 170 39.07 18.49 -48.29
C ILE A 170 40.31 18.73 -47.45
N ILE A 171 41.09 17.67 -47.29
CA ILE A 171 42.32 17.63 -46.51
C ILE A 171 43.47 17.35 -47.46
N ASP A 172 44.48 18.22 -47.42
CA ASP A 172 45.60 18.25 -48.36
C ASP A 172 46.91 18.49 -47.59
N GLY A 173 47.71 17.43 -47.41
CA GLY A 173 48.97 17.46 -46.68
C GLY A 173 50.19 17.88 -47.52
N ASP A 174 51.35 17.99 -46.86
CA ASP A 174 52.60 18.48 -47.47
C ASP A 174 53.48 17.38 -48.12
N LYS A 175 52.97 16.13 -48.15
CA LYS A 175 53.53 14.97 -48.87
C LYS A 175 54.81 14.38 -48.28
N LYS A 176 54.94 14.40 -46.95
CA LYS A 176 56.10 13.84 -46.24
C LYS A 176 55.97 12.37 -45.80
N GLU A 177 54.87 11.69 -46.15
CA GLU A 177 54.66 10.24 -45.92
C GLU A 177 54.79 9.79 -44.44
N SER A 178 54.29 10.55 -43.46
CA SER A 178 54.46 10.17 -42.05
C SER A 178 53.17 10.04 -41.23
N ILE A 179 52.09 10.76 -41.53
CA ILE A 179 50.86 10.75 -40.70
C ILE A 179 49.65 10.13 -41.41
N THR A 180 49.09 9.08 -40.80
CA THR A 180 47.79 8.49 -41.15
C THR A 180 46.82 8.56 -39.97
N MET A 181 45.55 8.83 -40.28
CA MET A 181 44.45 8.84 -39.31
C MET A 181 43.50 7.71 -39.61
N LYS A 182 42.73 7.27 -38.62
CA LYS A 182 41.72 6.25 -38.81
C LYS A 182 40.49 6.77 -39.54
N SER A 183 39.95 5.94 -40.43
CA SER A 183 38.66 6.16 -41.08
C SER A 183 37.51 5.54 -40.25
N SER A 184 36.28 5.73 -40.72
CA SER A 184 35.07 5.08 -40.24
C SER A 184 35.10 3.55 -40.43
N ASP A 185 35.78 3.06 -41.47
CA ASP A 185 35.95 1.62 -41.73
C ASP A 185 36.90 0.92 -40.72
N SER A 186 37.67 1.68 -39.95
CA SER A 186 38.47 1.15 -38.81
C SER A 186 37.65 0.91 -37.52
N GLY A 187 36.34 1.17 -37.59
CA GLY A 187 35.38 1.07 -36.51
C GLY A 187 34.88 2.45 -36.03
N GLN A 188 33.59 2.55 -35.72
CA GLN A 188 32.90 3.81 -35.39
C GLN A 188 33.53 4.62 -34.23
N LYS A 189 34.12 3.96 -33.23
CA LYS A 189 34.82 4.66 -32.12
C LYS A 189 36.04 5.45 -32.59
N ASN A 190 36.61 5.09 -33.73
CA ASN A 190 37.80 5.69 -34.31
C ASN A 190 37.49 6.67 -35.43
N ALA A 191 36.23 6.76 -35.86
CA ALA A 191 35.81 7.59 -36.98
C ALA A 191 36.11 9.08 -36.71
N PRO A 192 36.35 9.87 -37.77
CA PRO A 192 36.39 11.32 -37.67
C PRO A 192 35.07 11.87 -37.10
N GLU A 193 35.17 12.78 -36.14
CA GLU A 193 34.02 13.40 -35.48
C GLU A 193 34.15 14.92 -35.55
N LEU A 194 33.12 15.58 -36.07
CA LEU A 194 33.01 17.02 -36.12
C LEU A 194 32.29 17.51 -34.86
N ILE A 195 32.95 18.31 -34.04
CA ILE A 195 32.37 18.97 -32.88
C ILE A 195 32.12 20.44 -33.23
N ILE A 196 30.93 20.95 -32.94
CA ILE A 196 30.50 22.32 -33.18
C ILE A 196 29.94 22.90 -31.88
N ILE A 197 30.55 23.99 -31.41
CA ILE A 197 30.08 24.82 -30.31
C ILE A 197 29.53 26.11 -30.91
N TYR A 198 28.27 26.44 -30.62
CA TYR A 198 27.59 27.57 -31.22
C TYR A 198 26.63 28.28 -30.25
N ASN A 199 26.27 29.53 -30.55
CA ASN A 199 25.21 30.24 -29.86
C ASN A 199 23.91 30.18 -30.69
N SER A 200 22.77 29.99 -30.03
CA SER A 200 21.42 30.07 -30.62
C SER A 200 20.41 30.47 -29.54
N ASN A 201 19.29 31.08 -29.90
CA ASN A 201 18.17 31.29 -28.97
C ASN A 201 17.41 29.99 -28.64
N MET A 202 17.72 28.90 -29.34
CA MET A 202 17.17 27.58 -29.08
C MET A 202 18.14 26.74 -28.22
N VAL A 203 17.58 25.90 -27.38
CA VAL A 203 18.23 24.77 -26.72
C VAL A 203 17.91 23.51 -27.50
N SER A 204 18.90 22.65 -27.70
CA SER A 204 18.76 21.42 -28.47
C SER A 204 19.41 20.27 -27.71
N ASN A 205 18.60 19.36 -27.17
CA ASN A 205 19.07 18.20 -26.41
C ASN A 205 18.89 16.92 -27.23
N SER A 206 19.80 15.96 -27.02
CA SER A 206 19.76 14.62 -27.60
C SER A 206 19.80 13.57 -26.48
N TYR A 207 18.98 12.53 -26.61
CA TYR A 207 18.89 11.41 -25.68
C TYR A 207 18.98 10.09 -26.45
N TYR A 208 19.70 9.11 -25.91
CA TYR A 208 19.94 7.81 -26.54
C TYR A 208 19.44 6.68 -25.64
N ILE A 209 19.06 5.55 -26.23
CA ILE A 209 18.74 4.31 -25.53
C ILE A 209 20.03 3.49 -25.41
N GLU A 210 20.70 3.56 -24.26
CA GLU A 210 22.00 2.90 -24.04
C GLU A 210 21.89 1.50 -23.40
N ASP A 211 20.90 1.29 -22.53
CA ASP A 211 20.68 0.01 -21.85
C ASP A 211 19.61 -0.82 -22.59
N GLU A 212 19.83 -2.13 -22.75
CA GLU A 212 18.93 -3.07 -23.45
C GLU A 212 17.51 -3.14 -22.84
N ASP A 213 17.33 -2.71 -21.59
CA ASP A 213 16.03 -2.73 -20.91
C ASP A 213 15.21 -1.43 -21.04
N ASN A 214 15.68 -0.50 -21.89
CA ASN A 214 14.99 0.75 -22.21
C ASN A 214 14.38 0.75 -23.61
N ASP A 215 14.43 -0.38 -24.29
CA ASP A 215 13.51 -0.73 -25.36
C ASP A 215 13.00 -2.15 -25.18
N ALA A 216 11.82 -2.42 -25.75
CA ALA A 216 11.14 -3.69 -25.55
C ALA A 216 10.13 -3.94 -26.66
N GLU A 217 9.88 -5.22 -26.93
CA GLU A 217 8.86 -5.70 -27.86
C GLU A 217 7.91 -6.61 -27.12
N GLU A 218 6.60 -6.35 -27.23
CA GLU A 218 5.58 -7.17 -26.58
C GLU A 218 4.69 -7.83 -27.63
N GLU A 219 4.54 -9.16 -27.54
CA GLU A 219 3.58 -9.92 -28.34
C GLU A 219 2.15 -9.68 -27.83
N ILE A 220 1.26 -9.22 -28.72
CA ILE A 220 -0.10 -8.78 -28.36
C ILE A 220 -0.97 -9.91 -27.80
N GLU A 221 -0.84 -11.14 -28.32
CA GLU A 221 -1.72 -12.25 -27.93
C GLU A 221 -1.28 -12.88 -26.60
N SER A 222 0.03 -13.12 -26.43
CA SER A 222 0.58 -13.78 -25.24
C SER A 222 0.92 -12.79 -24.11
N GLY A 223 1.18 -11.53 -24.43
CA GLY A 223 1.74 -10.53 -23.52
C GLY A 223 3.25 -10.66 -23.30
N SER A 224 3.90 -11.67 -23.88
CA SER A 224 5.34 -11.92 -23.68
C SER A 224 6.17 -10.72 -24.12
N VAL A 225 7.14 -10.33 -23.28
CA VAL A 225 8.01 -9.16 -23.52
C VAL A 225 9.44 -9.61 -23.81
N ASP A 226 10.03 -9.16 -24.91
CA ASP A 226 11.45 -9.32 -25.24
C ASP A 226 12.20 -8.00 -24.99
N LEU A 227 13.21 -8.06 -24.11
CA LEU A 227 14.11 -6.94 -23.77
C LEU A 227 15.49 -7.07 -24.43
N SER A 228 15.71 -8.12 -25.23
CA SER A 228 17.02 -8.50 -25.74
C SER A 228 17.10 -8.50 -27.26
N SER A 229 15.99 -8.21 -27.93
CA SER A 229 15.91 -8.15 -29.38
C SER A 229 16.97 -7.24 -29.95
N SER A 230 17.54 -7.67 -31.07
CA SER A 230 18.60 -6.92 -31.76
C SER A 230 18.04 -5.98 -32.83
N ASP A 231 16.73 -6.06 -33.10
CA ASP A 231 15.96 -5.14 -33.91
C ASP A 231 14.71 -4.68 -33.15
N LEU A 232 14.05 -3.66 -33.67
CA LEU A 232 12.74 -3.22 -33.23
C LEU A 232 11.78 -3.29 -34.42
N GLU A 233 10.78 -4.15 -34.35
CA GLU A 233 9.73 -4.38 -35.33
C GLU A 233 8.62 -3.33 -35.22
N LEU A 234 8.97 -2.07 -35.50
CA LEU A 234 8.04 -0.94 -35.41
C LEU A 234 6.78 -1.12 -36.29
N GLY A 235 6.85 -1.97 -37.32
CA GLY A 235 5.73 -2.33 -38.21
C GLY A 235 4.67 -3.20 -37.54
N GLY A 236 4.96 -3.73 -36.35
CA GLY A 236 4.03 -4.44 -35.48
C GLY A 236 3.83 -5.91 -35.84
N ILE A 237 4.71 -6.50 -36.64
CA ILE A 237 4.81 -7.95 -36.85
C ILE A 237 6.28 -8.38 -36.84
N ASP A 238 6.58 -9.42 -36.08
CA ASP A 238 7.78 -10.25 -36.24
C ASP A 238 7.36 -11.61 -36.81
N ASP A 239 7.78 -11.92 -38.04
CA ASP A 239 7.34 -13.07 -38.85
C ASP A 239 5.80 -13.19 -38.98
N ASP A 240 5.12 -13.81 -38.00
CA ASP A 240 3.67 -14.03 -37.94
C ASP A 240 3.04 -13.54 -36.61
N THR A 241 3.83 -12.96 -35.69
CA THR A 241 3.36 -12.52 -34.36
C THR A 241 3.15 -11.01 -34.33
N SER A 242 1.97 -10.57 -33.88
CA SER A 242 1.67 -9.14 -33.73
C SER A 242 2.36 -8.58 -32.50
N GLN A 243 3.03 -7.43 -32.64
CA GLN A 243 3.80 -6.82 -31.57
C GLN A 243 3.56 -5.32 -31.38
N ILE A 244 3.92 -4.82 -30.20
CA ILE A 244 3.98 -3.41 -29.82
C ILE A 244 5.40 -3.11 -29.35
N VAL A 245 5.95 -1.95 -29.74
CA VAL A 245 7.30 -1.54 -29.36
C VAL A 245 7.26 -0.42 -28.32
N GLY A 246 8.06 -0.56 -27.27
CA GLY A 246 8.28 0.46 -26.24
C GLY A 246 9.69 1.02 -26.30
N LEU A 247 9.83 2.35 -26.17
CA LEU A 247 11.11 3.06 -26.14
C LEU A 247 11.17 4.01 -24.95
N ARG A 248 12.23 3.96 -24.14
CA ARG A 248 12.39 4.77 -22.94
C ARG A 248 13.65 5.62 -23.01
N PHE A 249 13.47 6.93 -22.91
CA PHE A 249 14.56 7.90 -22.82
C PHE A 249 14.68 8.41 -21.39
N LYS A 250 15.87 8.25 -20.80
CA LYS A 250 16.12 8.56 -19.39
C LYS A 250 16.49 10.03 -19.17
N ASN A 251 16.10 10.57 -18.02
CA ASN A 251 16.42 11.90 -17.50
C ASN A 251 16.21 13.00 -18.55
N VAL A 252 15.03 13.02 -19.17
CA VAL A 252 14.75 13.95 -20.26
C VAL A 252 14.57 15.35 -19.67
N LYS A 253 15.31 16.33 -20.20
CA LYS A 253 15.43 17.69 -19.62
C LYS A 253 14.68 18.70 -20.48
N ILE A 254 13.47 19.01 -20.04
CA ILE A 254 12.60 20.03 -20.62
C ILE A 254 12.09 20.90 -19.47
N PRO A 255 12.60 22.12 -19.27
CA PRO A 255 12.13 23.03 -18.24
C PRO A 255 10.60 23.22 -18.30
N ALA A 256 9.95 23.43 -17.15
CA ALA A 256 8.49 23.58 -17.09
C ALA A 256 7.95 24.73 -17.98
N ASN A 257 8.75 25.79 -18.15
CA ASN A 257 8.44 26.95 -18.97
C ASN A 257 8.98 26.85 -20.41
N ALA A 258 9.53 25.70 -20.82
CA ALA A 258 10.07 25.52 -22.15
C ALA A 258 8.96 25.37 -23.20
N ASN A 259 9.11 26.12 -24.29
CA ASN A 259 8.28 26.01 -25.49
C ASN A 259 8.95 25.06 -26.48
N VAL A 260 8.55 23.79 -26.44
CA VAL A 260 9.03 22.77 -27.38
C VAL A 260 8.58 23.18 -28.79
N LYS A 261 9.54 23.45 -29.67
CA LYS A 261 9.27 23.79 -31.07
C LYS A 261 9.19 22.54 -31.92
N GLU A 262 10.12 21.64 -31.68
CA GLU A 262 10.28 20.41 -32.44
C GLU A 262 10.84 19.31 -31.54
N ALA A 263 10.29 18.12 -31.69
CA ALA A 263 10.88 16.91 -31.12
C ALA A 263 10.71 15.77 -32.12
N TYR A 264 11.68 14.88 -32.24
CA TYR A 264 11.58 13.71 -33.10
C TYR A 264 12.53 12.62 -32.61
N ILE A 265 12.18 11.37 -32.91
CA ILE A 265 13.09 10.25 -32.77
C ILE A 265 13.71 9.98 -34.14
N GLN A 266 15.01 9.79 -34.15
CA GLN A 266 15.78 9.40 -35.31
C GLN A 266 16.20 7.94 -35.14
N PHE A 267 15.87 7.12 -36.14
CA PHE A 267 16.22 5.69 -36.18
C PHE A 267 17.29 5.39 -37.23
N THR A 268 17.91 4.21 -37.08
CA THR A 268 18.70 3.53 -38.12
C THR A 268 17.94 2.29 -38.60
N SER A 269 17.70 2.16 -39.91
CA SER A 269 17.11 0.94 -40.47
C SER A 269 18.09 -0.23 -40.38
N LYS A 270 17.61 -1.38 -39.91
CA LYS A 270 18.38 -2.62 -39.88
C LYS A 270 18.17 -3.48 -41.13
N LYS A 271 17.03 -3.32 -41.80
CA LYS A 271 16.64 -4.04 -43.03
C LYS A 271 15.94 -3.08 -43.99
N GLU A 272 15.87 -3.46 -45.27
CA GLU A 272 15.02 -2.74 -46.23
C GLU A 272 13.55 -2.82 -45.81
N SER A 273 12.81 -1.72 -45.97
CA SER A 273 11.39 -1.64 -45.58
C SER A 273 10.46 -1.50 -46.77
N GLU A 274 9.20 -1.89 -46.58
CA GLU A 274 8.11 -1.47 -47.45
C GLU A 274 7.57 -0.08 -47.04
N GLU A 275 6.68 0.51 -47.84
CA GLU A 275 5.96 1.74 -47.45
C GLU A 275 4.90 1.41 -46.38
N GLY A 276 4.87 2.20 -45.31
CA GLY A 276 4.04 1.86 -44.16
C GLY A 276 3.62 3.05 -43.30
N ALA A 277 2.91 2.73 -42.22
CA ALA A 277 2.49 3.72 -41.23
C ALA A 277 2.43 3.14 -39.82
N VAL A 278 2.96 3.87 -38.86
CA VAL A 278 2.88 3.55 -37.42
C VAL A 278 2.24 4.69 -36.66
N LYS A 279 1.70 4.39 -35.48
CA LYS A 279 1.24 5.39 -34.51
C LYS A 279 2.17 5.44 -33.31
N LEU A 280 2.52 6.66 -32.90
CA LEU A 280 3.32 6.90 -31.73
C LEU A 280 2.49 7.60 -30.65
N TYR A 281 2.60 7.09 -29.44
CA TYR A 281 2.04 7.65 -28.22
C TYR A 281 3.17 7.88 -27.22
N THR A 282 2.92 8.68 -26.20
CA THR A 282 3.76 8.72 -24.99
C THR A 282 3.04 8.03 -23.83
N GLU A 283 3.78 7.47 -22.89
CA GLU A 283 3.24 7.11 -21.57
C GLU A 283 2.94 8.38 -20.76
N ILE A 284 1.88 8.36 -19.95
CA ILE A 284 1.55 9.45 -19.04
C ILE A 284 2.35 9.29 -17.72
N GLY A 285 3.03 10.36 -17.31
CA GLY A 285 3.84 10.41 -16.08
C GLY A 285 5.30 10.00 -16.29
N ASP A 286 6.01 9.74 -15.19
CA ASP A 286 7.40 9.26 -15.20
C ASP A 286 7.48 7.81 -15.68
N GLY A 287 8.07 7.62 -16.86
CA GLY A 287 8.11 6.32 -17.53
C GLY A 287 8.97 5.30 -16.81
N LYS A 288 8.39 4.14 -16.48
CA LYS A 288 9.13 3.05 -15.80
C LYS A 288 9.94 2.20 -16.78
N LYS A 289 11.00 1.56 -16.28
CA LYS A 289 11.77 0.55 -17.04
C LYS A 289 10.86 -0.59 -17.50
N PHE A 290 11.13 -1.17 -18.67
CA PHE A 290 10.44 -2.38 -19.11
C PHE A 290 10.93 -3.61 -18.31
N THR A 291 10.06 -4.63 -18.20
CA THR A 291 10.33 -5.88 -17.49
C THR A 291 9.86 -7.07 -18.31
N GLU A 292 10.36 -8.27 -18.03
CA GLU A 292 9.90 -9.53 -18.64
C GLU A 292 8.50 -9.97 -18.14
N GLU A 293 7.82 -9.19 -17.28
CA GLU A 293 6.44 -9.45 -16.90
C GLU A 293 5.50 -9.30 -18.10
N ASP A 294 4.58 -10.25 -18.27
CA ASP A 294 3.60 -10.22 -19.35
C ASP A 294 2.83 -8.89 -19.36
N TYR A 295 2.62 -8.33 -20.55
CA TYR A 295 1.90 -7.09 -20.81
C TYR A 295 2.57 -5.81 -20.28
N SER A 296 3.91 -5.80 -20.12
CA SER A 296 4.68 -4.66 -19.58
C SER A 296 4.58 -3.35 -20.41
N ILE A 297 4.14 -3.40 -21.66
CA ILE A 297 3.97 -2.28 -22.58
C ILE A 297 2.48 -1.97 -22.78
N SER A 298 1.66 -2.97 -23.12
CA SER A 298 0.25 -2.73 -23.49
C SER A 298 -0.61 -2.23 -22.34
N THR A 299 -0.24 -2.51 -21.09
CA THR A 299 -0.92 -2.01 -19.89
C THR A 299 -0.56 -0.57 -19.51
N ARG A 300 0.43 0.04 -20.18
CA ARG A 300 0.85 1.42 -19.91
C ARG A 300 -0.22 2.41 -20.36
N GLN A 301 -0.45 3.44 -19.54
CA GLN A 301 -1.40 4.49 -19.87
C GLN A 301 -0.84 5.40 -20.96
N LYS A 302 -1.43 5.33 -22.16
CA LYS A 302 -1.04 6.12 -23.35
C LYS A 302 -1.59 7.54 -23.30
N SER A 303 -0.91 8.45 -24.00
CA SER A 303 -1.44 9.75 -24.39
C SER A 303 -2.68 9.57 -25.29
N SER A 304 -3.66 10.47 -25.17
CA SER A 304 -4.81 10.48 -26.07
C SER A 304 -4.45 11.01 -27.45
N LEU A 305 -3.51 11.94 -27.53
CA LEU A 305 -2.90 12.35 -28.79
C LEU A 305 -1.96 11.26 -29.28
N SER A 306 -1.90 11.13 -30.60
CA SER A 306 -1.00 10.22 -31.30
C SER A 306 -0.40 10.92 -32.50
N VAL A 307 0.84 10.57 -32.84
CA VAL A 307 1.48 11.01 -34.08
C VAL A 307 1.45 9.85 -35.08
N ASN A 308 0.84 10.08 -36.25
CA ASN A 308 0.88 9.12 -37.34
C ASN A 308 2.15 9.34 -38.17
N TRP A 309 3.08 8.39 -38.13
CA TRP A 309 4.28 8.43 -38.97
C TRP A 309 4.06 7.59 -40.21
N LYS A 310 4.00 8.26 -41.37
CA LYS A 310 3.98 7.62 -42.69
C LYS A 310 5.37 7.70 -43.30
N PHE A 311 5.92 6.57 -43.71
CA PHE A 311 7.25 6.47 -44.28
C PHE A 311 7.23 5.78 -45.65
N LYS A 312 8.31 5.99 -46.41
CA LYS A 312 8.57 5.35 -47.70
C LYS A 312 9.59 4.22 -47.53
N LEU A 313 9.91 3.50 -48.61
CA LEU A 313 10.97 2.49 -48.62
C LEU A 313 12.27 3.00 -47.97
N PHE A 314 12.76 2.24 -46.98
CA PHE A 314 14.08 2.34 -46.40
C PHE A 314 15.02 1.38 -47.12
N ASP A 315 16.25 1.83 -47.38
CA ASP A 315 17.34 0.95 -47.76
C ASP A 315 18.01 0.42 -46.46
N GLU A 316 18.63 -0.76 -46.47
CA GLU A 316 19.31 -1.34 -45.29
C GLU A 316 20.46 -0.43 -44.79
N ASP A 317 20.66 -0.33 -43.47
CA ASP A 317 21.72 0.47 -42.84
C ASP A 317 21.68 1.97 -43.17
N HIS A 318 20.47 2.52 -43.37
CA HIS A 318 20.24 3.93 -43.62
C HIS A 318 19.77 4.65 -42.35
N HIS A 319 20.20 5.90 -42.23
CA HIS A 319 19.79 6.81 -41.15
C HIS A 319 19.62 8.19 -41.78
N THR A 320 18.63 8.30 -42.66
CA THR A 320 18.31 9.50 -43.43
C THR A 320 17.15 10.26 -42.78
N LEU A 321 16.66 11.29 -43.47
CA LEU A 321 15.49 12.05 -43.04
C LEU A 321 14.20 11.22 -43.08
N ASN A 322 14.17 10.12 -43.84
CA ASN A 322 12.98 9.29 -43.93
C ASN A 322 12.78 8.45 -42.64
N GLU A 323 13.88 8.05 -41.96
CA GLU A 323 13.90 7.30 -40.69
C GLU A 323 13.74 8.20 -39.46
N ARG A 324 13.34 9.46 -39.66
CA ARG A 324 12.99 10.43 -38.63
C ARG A 324 11.47 10.45 -38.43
N THR A 325 11.01 10.40 -37.19
CA THR A 325 9.58 10.57 -36.90
C THR A 325 9.10 11.98 -37.28
N PRO A 326 7.79 12.19 -37.52
CA PRO A 326 7.21 13.53 -37.54
C PRO A 326 7.38 14.20 -36.18
N ASN A 327 7.05 15.50 -36.12
CA ASN A 327 7.18 16.28 -34.90
C ASN A 327 6.31 15.72 -33.76
N LEU A 328 6.95 15.33 -32.66
CA LEU A 328 6.37 14.71 -31.47
C LEU A 328 5.95 15.73 -30.39
N ARG A 329 6.06 17.05 -30.67
CA ARG A 329 5.75 18.13 -29.72
C ARG A 329 4.42 17.94 -28.98
N GLU A 330 3.36 17.61 -29.70
CA GLU A 330 2.00 17.58 -29.12
C GLU A 330 1.83 16.47 -28.07
N ILE A 331 2.33 15.25 -28.35
CA ILE A 331 2.26 14.13 -27.41
C ILE A 331 3.18 14.35 -26.20
N ILE A 332 4.35 14.98 -26.39
CA ILE A 332 5.23 15.39 -25.29
C ILE A 332 4.57 16.47 -24.42
N ASN A 333 3.94 17.47 -25.03
CA ASN A 333 3.25 18.52 -24.29
C ASN A 333 2.01 17.99 -23.56
N GLU A 334 1.29 17.00 -24.11
CA GLU A 334 0.22 16.30 -23.38
C GLU A 334 0.76 15.66 -22.10
N THR A 335 1.83 14.87 -22.21
CA THR A 335 2.46 14.19 -21.06
C THR A 335 2.93 15.18 -20.00
N ARG A 336 3.53 16.31 -20.42
CA ARG A 336 3.89 17.42 -19.52
C ARG A 336 2.68 18.07 -18.84
N LEU A 337 1.54 18.18 -19.53
CA LEU A 337 0.30 18.70 -18.96
C LEU A 337 -0.40 17.70 -18.02
N ARG A 338 -0.03 16.42 -18.10
CA ARG A 338 -0.62 15.32 -17.33
C ARG A 338 0.34 14.74 -16.28
N GLY A 339 1.30 15.55 -15.82
CA GLY A 339 2.07 15.27 -14.59
C GLY A 339 3.54 14.91 -14.79
N TRP A 340 4.05 14.85 -16.02
CA TRP A 340 5.49 14.68 -16.26
C TRP A 340 6.27 15.94 -15.87
N GLU A 341 7.35 15.77 -15.11
CA GLU A 341 8.23 16.82 -14.62
C GLU A 341 9.62 16.77 -15.28
N ASN A 342 10.37 17.87 -15.20
CA ASN A 342 11.71 17.95 -15.78
C ASN A 342 12.65 16.94 -15.11
N GLU A 343 13.39 16.17 -15.93
CA GLU A 343 14.22 15.02 -15.54
C GLU A 343 13.48 13.70 -15.31
N ASP A 344 12.16 13.65 -15.48
CA ASP A 344 11.46 12.37 -15.59
C ASP A 344 11.86 11.62 -16.87
N ASP A 345 11.62 10.31 -16.87
CA ASP A 345 11.88 9.47 -18.02
C ASP A 345 10.69 9.54 -18.99
N LEU A 346 10.98 9.61 -20.30
CA LEU A 346 9.96 9.73 -21.33
C LEU A 346 9.85 8.43 -22.11
N VAL A 347 8.68 7.81 -22.09
CA VAL A 347 8.41 6.56 -22.80
C VAL A 347 7.54 6.83 -24.02
N PHE A 348 7.92 6.26 -25.15
CA PHE A 348 7.12 6.20 -26.37
C PHE A 348 6.63 4.78 -26.60
N ILE A 349 5.37 4.65 -26.99
CA ILE A 349 4.75 3.38 -27.37
C ILE A 349 4.39 3.48 -28.84
N ILE A 350 4.87 2.52 -29.63
CA ILE A 350 4.75 2.51 -31.09
C ILE A 350 3.89 1.30 -31.48
N GLU A 351 2.77 1.60 -32.14
CA GLU A 351 1.85 0.60 -32.66
C GLU A 351 1.93 0.57 -34.19
N GLY A 352 2.33 -0.59 -34.71
CA GLY A 352 2.37 -0.85 -36.14
C GLY A 352 1.01 -1.23 -36.73
N ASN A 353 0.86 -1.02 -38.04
CA ASN A 353 -0.34 -1.40 -38.79
C ASN A 353 -0.29 -2.84 -39.32
N GLN A 354 0.41 -3.73 -38.61
CA GLN A 354 0.56 -5.14 -38.95
C GLN A 354 1.32 -5.35 -40.27
N GLN A 355 2.53 -4.77 -40.36
CA GLN A 355 3.43 -4.87 -41.51
C GLN A 355 4.78 -5.45 -41.12
N ASN A 356 5.28 -6.38 -41.93
CA ASN A 356 6.40 -7.27 -41.61
C ASN A 356 7.81 -6.69 -41.83
N ALA A 357 7.94 -5.38 -42.06
CA ALA A 357 9.17 -4.84 -42.66
C ALA A 357 9.55 -3.45 -42.16
N LEU A 358 9.52 -3.19 -40.85
CA LEU A 358 10.09 -1.96 -40.29
C LEU A 358 11.01 -2.27 -39.11
N ASN A 359 12.14 -2.91 -39.39
CA ASN A 359 13.13 -3.29 -38.39
C ASN A 359 14.15 -2.15 -38.20
N MET A 360 14.17 -1.56 -37.01
CA MET A 360 15.17 -0.57 -36.60
C MET A 360 16.21 -1.23 -35.70
N TYR A 361 17.40 -0.64 -35.55
CA TYR A 361 18.33 -1.09 -34.51
C TYR A 361 17.79 -0.74 -33.11
N SER A 362 17.88 -1.70 -32.19
CA SER A 362 17.59 -1.54 -30.75
C SER A 362 18.78 -0.95 -29.97
N GLY A 363 18.54 -0.59 -28.72
CA GLY A 363 19.52 -0.20 -27.71
C GLY A 363 20.48 -1.33 -27.34
N GLY A 364 21.63 -0.99 -26.76
CA GLY A 364 22.58 -1.97 -26.19
C GLY A 364 23.45 -2.78 -27.17
N HIS A 365 23.04 -2.98 -28.43
CA HIS A 365 23.81 -3.79 -29.40
C HIS A 365 24.89 -2.99 -30.16
N ASP A 366 24.50 -1.90 -30.83
CA ASP A 366 25.43 -0.94 -31.44
C ASP A 366 25.09 0.48 -30.98
N SER A 367 25.86 0.98 -30.01
CA SER A 367 25.73 2.31 -29.40
C SER A 367 25.67 3.49 -30.38
N HIS A 368 25.93 3.27 -31.68
CA HIS A 368 25.92 4.30 -32.71
C HIS A 368 24.74 4.21 -33.69
N LYS A 369 23.91 3.17 -33.59
CA LYS A 369 22.72 2.97 -34.42
C LYS A 369 21.40 3.01 -33.61
N VAL A 370 21.51 3.16 -32.29
CA VAL A 370 20.38 3.21 -31.35
C VAL A 370 19.43 4.38 -31.65
N PRO A 371 18.15 4.28 -31.26
CA PRO A 371 17.21 5.39 -31.38
C PRO A 371 17.70 6.64 -30.62
N GLU A 372 17.65 7.80 -31.29
CA GLU A 372 18.00 9.10 -30.71
C GLU A 372 16.77 9.99 -30.65
N LEU A 373 16.38 10.45 -29.45
CA LEU A 373 15.37 11.48 -29.26
C LEU A 373 16.03 12.85 -29.26
N ILE A 374 15.60 13.73 -30.18
CA ILE A 374 16.03 15.12 -30.25
C ILE A 374 14.87 16.00 -29.82
N ILE A 375 15.14 16.95 -28.93
CA ILE A 375 14.17 17.95 -28.48
C ILE A 375 14.76 19.35 -28.62
N ILE A 376 14.05 20.21 -29.32
CA ILE A 376 14.40 21.61 -29.57
C ILE A 376 13.36 22.52 -28.94
N TYR A 377 13.79 23.40 -28.05
CA TYR A 377 12.92 24.33 -27.34
C TYR A 377 13.57 25.70 -27.13
N ASP A 378 12.76 26.70 -26.83
CA ASP A 378 13.21 27.96 -26.22
C ASP A 378 12.62 28.10 -24.80
N GLU A 379 13.14 29.04 -24.01
CA GLU A 379 12.64 29.35 -22.67
C GLU A 379 11.64 30.52 -22.65
N ASP A 380 10.80 30.66 -23.67
CA ASP A 380 9.69 31.60 -23.62
C ASP A 380 8.69 31.13 -22.55
N GLN A 381 8.53 31.89 -21.46
CA GLN A 381 7.69 31.64 -20.28
C GLN A 381 6.21 31.34 -20.58
N THR A 382 5.96 30.22 -21.26
CA THR A 382 4.69 29.81 -21.81
C THR A 382 4.37 28.45 -21.23
N THR A 383 3.13 28.25 -20.81
CA THR A 383 2.62 26.92 -20.46
C THR A 383 2.76 26.01 -21.69
N PRO A 384 3.11 24.72 -21.50
CA PRO A 384 3.08 23.74 -22.59
C PRO A 384 1.78 23.88 -23.37
N TRP A 385 1.90 24.06 -24.69
CA TRP A 385 0.78 24.39 -25.55
C TRP A 385 0.51 23.25 -26.53
N ILE A 386 -0.76 22.89 -26.64
CA ILE A 386 -1.28 21.95 -27.62
C ILE A 386 -2.14 22.76 -28.60
N GLU A 387 -1.99 22.48 -29.90
CA GLU A 387 -2.74 23.18 -30.92
C GLU A 387 -4.26 22.96 -30.77
N GLY A 388 -5.04 24.04 -30.78
CA GLY A 388 -6.50 23.99 -30.65
C GLY A 388 -7.03 23.82 -29.21
N ILE A 389 -6.18 23.88 -28.19
CA ILE A 389 -6.59 23.83 -26.78
C ILE A 389 -7.48 25.01 -26.40
N GLU A 390 -8.63 24.72 -25.78
CA GLU A 390 -9.58 25.72 -25.31
C GLU A 390 -9.47 25.89 -23.79
N SER A 391 -9.36 27.14 -23.32
CA SER A 391 -9.24 27.47 -21.90
C SER A 391 -10.20 28.57 -21.44
N GLU A 392 -11.01 29.13 -22.33
CA GLU A 392 -12.06 30.08 -22.00
C GLU A 392 -13.26 29.35 -21.37
N LEU A 393 -13.56 29.64 -20.10
CA LEU A 393 -14.68 29.04 -19.35
C LEU A 393 -16.05 29.11 -20.05
N SER A 394 -16.28 30.16 -20.86
CA SER A 394 -17.52 30.31 -21.62
C SER A 394 -17.69 29.26 -22.72
N LYS A 395 -16.63 28.59 -23.16
CA LYS A 395 -16.67 27.56 -24.21
C LYS A 395 -16.56 26.13 -23.68
N ILE A 396 -16.33 25.95 -22.37
CA ILE A 396 -16.36 24.65 -21.71
C ILE A 396 -17.80 24.42 -21.22
N GLU A 397 -18.64 23.80 -22.05
CA GLU A 397 -20.07 23.57 -21.76
C GLU A 397 -20.46 22.09 -21.70
N LYS A 398 -19.67 21.21 -22.33
CA LYS A 398 -19.90 19.76 -22.45
C LYS A 398 -18.86 18.95 -21.67
N LEU A 399 -18.69 19.27 -20.39
CA LEU A 399 -17.84 18.52 -19.45
C LEU A 399 -18.74 17.83 -18.43
N TYR A 400 -18.58 16.52 -18.26
CA TYR A 400 -19.50 15.71 -17.45
C TYR A 400 -18.75 14.87 -16.42
N ILE A 401 -19.41 14.56 -15.30
CA ILE A 401 -18.98 13.47 -14.42
C ILE A 401 -19.40 12.17 -15.12
N ASN A 402 -18.43 11.33 -15.48
CA ASN A 402 -18.65 10.12 -16.27
C ASN A 402 -18.87 8.89 -15.39
N GLU A 403 -17.97 8.70 -14.43
CA GLU A 403 -17.90 7.50 -13.61
C GLU A 403 -17.40 7.83 -12.21
N VAL A 404 -17.90 7.12 -11.20
CA VAL A 404 -17.57 7.35 -9.79
C VAL A 404 -17.39 6.04 -9.05
N ALA A 405 -16.25 5.92 -8.38
CA ALA A 405 -15.96 4.85 -7.44
C ALA A 405 -15.84 5.44 -6.03
N ALA A 406 -16.86 5.21 -5.20
CA ALA A 406 -16.85 5.61 -3.79
C ALA A 406 -16.19 4.58 -2.86
N ASN A 407 -15.47 3.64 -3.46
CA ASN A 407 -14.66 2.62 -2.85
C ASN A 407 -13.60 2.18 -3.87
N GLU A 408 -12.53 1.55 -3.39
CA GLU A 408 -11.45 1.06 -4.26
C GLU A 408 -11.95 0.06 -5.30
N THR A 409 -11.35 0.09 -6.48
CA THR A 409 -11.51 -0.91 -7.53
C THR A 409 -10.22 -1.70 -7.72
N LYS A 410 -10.26 -2.81 -8.47
CA LYS A 410 -9.06 -3.56 -8.85
C LYS A 410 -8.06 -2.70 -9.62
N LEU A 411 -8.54 -1.74 -10.41
CA LEU A 411 -7.73 -0.86 -11.26
C LEU A 411 -7.20 0.36 -10.51
N ILE A 412 -7.97 0.91 -9.58
CA ILE A 412 -7.61 2.11 -8.82
C ILE A 412 -7.86 1.90 -7.33
N ASN A 413 -6.79 1.94 -6.53
CA ASN A 413 -6.80 1.75 -5.08
C ASN A 413 -7.13 3.06 -4.32
N SER A 414 -8.16 3.79 -4.75
CA SER A 414 -8.67 4.99 -4.09
C SER A 414 -10.14 5.19 -4.45
N ASP A 415 -10.84 6.03 -3.69
CA ASP A 415 -12.06 6.66 -4.19
C ASP A 415 -11.69 7.59 -5.37
N TRP A 416 -12.46 7.58 -6.44
CA TRP A 416 -12.19 8.41 -7.60
C TRP A 416 -13.45 8.87 -8.35
N ILE A 417 -13.29 9.94 -9.11
CA ILE A 417 -14.29 10.57 -9.96
C ILE A 417 -13.66 10.77 -11.33
N GLU A 418 -14.30 10.29 -12.37
CA GLU A 418 -13.87 10.51 -13.74
C GLU A 418 -14.69 11.62 -14.40
N LEU A 419 -14.00 12.51 -15.09
CA LEU A 419 -14.58 13.52 -15.94
C LEU A 419 -14.48 13.12 -17.41
N TYR A 420 -15.50 13.42 -18.20
CA TYR A 420 -15.50 13.22 -19.65
C TYR A 420 -15.63 14.55 -20.40
N ASN A 421 -14.67 14.82 -21.28
CA ASN A 421 -14.71 15.96 -22.20
C ASN A 421 -15.45 15.60 -23.49
N ALA A 422 -16.73 15.92 -23.58
CA ALA A 422 -17.55 15.62 -24.76
C ALA A 422 -17.39 16.64 -25.91
N HIS A 423 -16.48 17.61 -25.81
CA HIS A 423 -16.18 18.53 -26.92
C HIS A 423 -15.39 17.81 -28.02
N ASP A 424 -15.35 18.42 -29.22
CA ASP A 424 -14.52 17.95 -30.35
C ASP A 424 -13.12 18.61 -30.34
N TYR A 425 -12.76 19.27 -29.23
CA TYR A 425 -11.49 19.95 -29.01
C TYR A 425 -10.98 19.71 -27.57
N PRO A 426 -9.65 19.70 -27.37
CA PRO A 426 -9.07 19.54 -26.04
C PRO A 426 -9.32 20.78 -25.17
N ILE A 427 -9.47 20.58 -23.86
CA ILE A 427 -9.69 21.66 -22.89
C ILE A 427 -8.57 21.71 -21.85
N LEU A 428 -8.23 22.92 -21.40
CA LEU A 428 -7.39 23.17 -20.23
C LEU A 428 -8.16 23.98 -19.20
N ILE A 429 -8.51 23.34 -18.10
CA ILE A 429 -9.18 23.98 -16.96
C ILE A 429 -8.11 24.71 -16.15
N LYS A 430 -7.95 26.02 -16.37
CA LYS A 430 -6.99 26.84 -15.61
C LYS A 430 -7.48 27.12 -14.19
N GLU A 431 -8.74 27.53 -14.05
CA GLU A 431 -9.42 27.87 -12.79
C GLU A 431 -10.93 28.04 -13.05
N GLY A 432 -11.76 28.21 -12.01
CA GLY A 432 -13.18 28.57 -12.13
C GLY A 432 -14.17 27.45 -12.45
N ILE A 433 -13.72 26.19 -12.47
CA ILE A 433 -14.57 24.99 -12.44
C ILE A 433 -14.41 24.32 -11.08
N PHE A 434 -15.52 23.91 -10.47
CA PHE A 434 -15.56 23.37 -9.13
C PHE A 434 -16.24 22.01 -9.08
N LEU A 435 -15.70 21.13 -8.25
CA LEU A 435 -16.29 19.84 -7.90
C LEU A 435 -16.72 19.85 -6.43
N SER A 436 -17.90 19.30 -6.15
CA SER A 436 -18.48 19.29 -4.80
C SER A 436 -19.29 18.03 -4.54
N ASN A 437 -19.22 17.51 -3.31
CA ASN A 437 -20.08 16.44 -2.83
C ASN A 437 -21.27 16.94 -1.99
N THR A 438 -21.60 18.25 -2.08
CA THR A 438 -22.74 18.83 -1.37
C THR A 438 -23.32 20.08 -2.03
N LYS A 439 -24.67 20.14 -2.18
CA LYS A 439 -25.36 21.37 -2.64
C LYS A 439 -25.15 22.59 -1.74
N LYS A 440 -24.66 22.41 -0.51
CA LYS A 440 -24.46 23.51 0.45
C LYS A 440 -23.22 24.34 0.13
N GLN A 441 -22.27 23.80 -0.63
CA GLN A 441 -21.01 24.43 -0.99
C GLN A 441 -20.58 23.93 -2.37
N LEU A 442 -21.06 24.59 -3.42
CA LEU A 442 -20.76 24.19 -4.82
C LEU A 442 -19.32 24.53 -5.22
N GLU A 443 -18.66 25.46 -4.52
CA GLU A 443 -17.25 25.84 -4.70
C GLU A 443 -16.34 25.08 -3.69
N GLN A 444 -16.57 23.78 -3.51
CA GLN A 444 -15.86 23.00 -2.49
C GLN A 444 -14.39 22.73 -2.87
N PHE A 445 -14.14 22.31 -4.11
CA PHE A 445 -12.81 22.10 -4.66
C PHE A 445 -12.72 22.71 -6.05
N GLU A 446 -11.75 23.59 -6.28
CA GLU A 446 -11.52 24.23 -7.58
C GLU A 446 -10.52 23.42 -8.39
N LEU A 447 -10.90 23.02 -9.60
CA LEU A 447 -10.03 22.33 -10.54
C LEU A 447 -9.07 23.35 -11.18
N LYS A 448 -7.76 23.06 -11.11
CA LYS A 448 -6.70 23.93 -11.62
C LYS A 448 -5.70 23.15 -12.45
N ASN A 449 -5.35 23.71 -13.59
CA ASN A 449 -4.41 23.13 -14.55
C ASN A 449 -4.74 21.66 -14.91
N ILE A 450 -6.02 21.35 -15.09
CA ILE A 450 -6.46 20.01 -15.53
C ILE A 450 -6.63 20.02 -17.05
N PHE A 451 -5.83 19.21 -17.74
CA PHE A 451 -5.91 19.02 -19.19
C PHE A 451 -6.76 17.80 -19.51
N ILE A 452 -7.76 17.94 -20.39
CA ILE A 452 -8.59 16.83 -20.84
C ILE A 452 -8.69 16.87 -22.37
N PRO A 453 -8.12 15.88 -23.09
CA PRO A 453 -8.20 15.80 -24.55
C PRO A 453 -9.63 15.72 -25.08
N ALA A 454 -9.83 15.98 -26.38
CA ALA A 454 -11.15 15.88 -27.01
C ALA A 454 -11.66 14.44 -26.94
N LYS A 455 -12.90 14.23 -26.51
CA LYS A 455 -13.50 12.89 -26.36
C LYS A 455 -12.73 11.95 -25.42
N SER A 456 -11.94 12.50 -24.50
CA SER A 456 -11.19 11.73 -23.51
C SER A 456 -11.70 11.95 -22.09
N PHE A 457 -11.13 11.16 -21.19
CA PHE A 457 -11.50 11.05 -19.79
C PHE A 457 -10.33 11.47 -18.88
N GLU A 458 -10.63 11.94 -17.68
CA GLU A 458 -9.62 12.33 -16.68
C GLU A 458 -10.05 11.95 -15.27
N ILE A 459 -9.13 11.40 -14.47
CA ILE A 459 -9.42 10.85 -13.14
C ILE A 459 -9.03 11.85 -12.05
N LEU A 460 -9.91 12.01 -11.07
CA LEU A 460 -9.69 12.80 -9.87
C LEU A 460 -9.84 11.90 -8.64
N TYR A 461 -8.85 11.88 -7.77
CA TYR A 461 -8.82 11.07 -6.54
C TYR A 461 -9.58 11.76 -5.41
N ALA A 462 -10.63 11.14 -4.90
CA ALA A 462 -11.41 11.63 -3.77
C ALA A 462 -10.83 11.13 -2.43
N ASP A 463 -9.58 11.49 -2.13
CA ASP A 463 -8.81 10.94 -1.02
C ASP A 463 -8.65 11.89 0.18
N ASN A 464 -9.16 13.12 0.07
CA ASN A 464 -9.01 14.19 1.06
C ASN A 464 -7.52 14.57 1.29
N ASP A 465 -6.71 14.53 0.23
CA ASP A 465 -5.28 14.82 0.27
C ASP A 465 -4.84 15.78 -0.86
N PRO A 466 -5.36 17.02 -0.89
CA PRO A 466 -5.08 17.96 -1.97
C PRO A 466 -3.61 18.44 -2.03
N GLU A 467 -2.81 18.09 -1.03
CA GLU A 467 -1.37 18.39 -1.01
C GLU A 467 -0.59 17.53 -2.03
N LYS A 468 -1.16 16.41 -2.50
CA LYS A 468 -0.59 15.56 -3.55
C LYS A 468 -0.69 16.13 -4.97
N GLY A 469 -1.48 17.19 -5.17
CA GLY A 469 -1.58 17.88 -6.45
C GLY A 469 -3.02 18.08 -6.94
N ASN A 470 -3.15 18.63 -8.14
CA ASN A 470 -4.44 19.13 -8.65
C ASN A 470 -5.47 18.03 -8.95
N HIS A 471 -5.04 16.77 -9.08
CA HIS A 471 -5.93 15.62 -9.27
C HIS A 471 -6.43 15.02 -7.94
N HIS A 472 -5.97 15.51 -6.78
CA HIS A 472 -6.38 15.02 -5.46
C HIS A 472 -7.34 16.00 -4.78
N LEU A 473 -8.54 15.52 -4.46
CA LEU A 473 -9.64 16.34 -3.96
C LEU A 473 -9.55 16.53 -2.44
N ASN A 474 -10.14 17.62 -1.94
CA ASN A 474 -10.21 17.92 -0.51
C ASN A 474 -11.38 17.24 0.23
N PHE A 475 -11.91 16.14 -0.32
CA PHE A 475 -12.99 15.37 0.30
C PHE A 475 -12.92 13.90 -0.10
N LYS A 476 -13.56 13.04 0.70
CA LYS A 476 -13.82 11.63 0.37
C LYS A 476 -15.25 11.38 -0.08
N LEU A 477 -15.45 10.29 -0.79
CA LEU A 477 -16.77 9.81 -1.16
C LEU A 477 -17.36 8.95 -0.03
N LYS A 478 -18.69 8.95 0.06
CA LYS A 478 -19.41 8.09 1.02
C LYS A 478 -19.76 6.78 0.34
N LYS A 479 -19.29 5.65 0.90
CA LYS A 479 -19.68 4.29 0.45
C LYS A 479 -21.18 4.04 0.45
N SER A 480 -21.95 4.76 1.28
CA SER A 480 -23.41 4.65 1.35
C SER A 480 -24.16 5.33 0.19
N GLY A 481 -23.44 6.04 -0.67
CA GLY A 481 -24.02 6.93 -1.68
C GLY A 481 -23.97 8.41 -1.30
N GLY A 482 -24.16 9.26 -2.30
CA GLY A 482 -24.11 10.70 -2.21
C GLY A 482 -24.39 11.38 -3.54
N ASP A 483 -24.31 12.72 -3.53
CA ASP A 483 -24.43 13.53 -4.72
C ASP A 483 -23.09 14.14 -5.08
N LEU A 484 -22.85 14.36 -6.37
CA LEU A 484 -21.72 15.12 -6.88
C LEU A 484 -22.21 16.21 -7.84
N TYR A 485 -21.52 17.35 -7.79
CA TYR A 485 -21.82 18.55 -8.58
C TYR A 485 -20.54 19.05 -9.23
N LEU A 486 -20.58 19.20 -10.54
CA LEU A 486 -19.58 19.90 -11.33
C LEU A 486 -20.16 21.23 -11.79
N THR A 487 -19.57 22.33 -11.34
CA THR A 487 -20.08 23.68 -11.61
C THR A 487 -18.99 24.59 -12.17
N LYS A 488 -19.39 25.65 -12.88
CA LYS A 488 -18.47 26.67 -13.41
C LYS A 488 -18.92 28.08 -13.08
N ASN A 489 -17.98 29.01 -12.95
CA ASN A 489 -18.30 30.43 -12.79
C ASN A 489 -18.74 31.07 -14.13
N ASN A 490 -19.83 31.85 -14.12
CA ASN A 490 -20.39 32.52 -15.31
C ASN A 490 -19.98 34.01 -15.44
N ASN A 491 -18.77 34.41 -15.03
CA ASN A 491 -18.28 35.81 -15.10
C ASN A 491 -19.21 36.86 -14.45
N THR A 492 -20.17 36.44 -13.61
CA THR A 492 -21.24 37.27 -13.01
C THR A 492 -21.51 36.89 -11.54
N ASP A 493 -20.54 36.27 -10.86
CA ASP A 493 -20.63 35.74 -9.49
C ASP A 493 -21.77 34.71 -9.29
N LYS A 494 -22.22 34.08 -10.38
CA LYS A 494 -23.19 32.98 -10.36
C LYS A 494 -22.56 31.72 -10.93
N LEU A 495 -22.75 30.61 -10.24
CA LEU A 495 -22.35 29.29 -10.71
C LEU A 495 -23.39 28.71 -11.68
N ASN A 496 -22.91 28.09 -12.74
CA ASN A 496 -23.69 27.26 -13.65
C ASN A 496 -23.34 25.80 -13.44
N GLU A 497 -24.32 24.92 -13.40
CA GLU A 497 -24.10 23.48 -13.30
C GLU A 497 -23.72 22.93 -14.69
N LEU A 498 -22.59 22.22 -14.76
CA LEU A 498 -22.17 21.47 -15.95
C LEU A 498 -22.72 20.03 -15.90
N SER A 499 -22.63 19.42 -14.72
CA SER A 499 -23.04 18.04 -14.48
C SER A 499 -23.36 17.83 -13.01
N SER A 500 -24.31 16.94 -12.73
CA SER A 500 -24.54 16.43 -11.39
C SER A 500 -24.92 14.96 -11.48
N ILE A 501 -24.52 14.17 -10.49
CA ILE A 501 -24.89 12.77 -10.39
C ILE A 501 -25.29 12.42 -8.95
N GLU A 502 -26.19 11.46 -8.81
CA GLU A 502 -26.48 10.77 -7.55
C GLU A 502 -25.95 9.34 -7.70
N TYR A 503 -25.18 8.87 -6.72
CA TYR A 503 -24.68 7.51 -6.67
C TYR A 503 -25.11 6.86 -5.35
N GLY A 504 -25.42 5.57 -5.38
CA GLY A 504 -25.88 4.81 -4.20
C GLY A 504 -24.73 4.09 -3.48
N TYR A 505 -25.07 3.03 -2.76
CA TYR A 505 -24.06 2.20 -2.09
C TYR A 505 -23.09 1.57 -3.11
N THR A 506 -21.79 1.64 -2.83
CA THR A 506 -20.72 1.13 -3.69
C THR A 506 -19.89 0.08 -2.95
N SER A 507 -19.99 -1.19 -3.34
CA SER A 507 -19.13 -2.27 -2.85
C SER A 507 -17.71 -2.15 -3.40
N TYR A 508 -16.78 -2.96 -2.90
CA TYR A 508 -15.45 -3.06 -3.51
C TYR A 508 -15.58 -3.49 -4.99
N ASN A 509 -14.74 -2.92 -5.86
CA ASN A 509 -14.74 -3.22 -7.29
C ASN A 509 -16.05 -2.90 -8.03
N GLN A 510 -16.87 -1.99 -7.48
CA GLN A 510 -18.05 -1.46 -8.15
C GLN A 510 -17.90 0.04 -8.37
N THR A 511 -18.41 0.53 -9.49
CA THR A 511 -18.49 1.96 -9.79
C THR A 511 -19.88 2.33 -10.29
N TYR A 512 -20.18 3.62 -10.37
CA TYR A 512 -21.40 4.17 -10.95
C TYR A 512 -21.02 4.99 -12.18
N GLY A 513 -21.46 4.58 -13.37
CA GLY A 513 -21.09 5.22 -14.63
C GLY A 513 -22.26 5.49 -15.57
N ASN A 514 -22.07 6.43 -16.50
CA ASN A 514 -23.00 6.68 -17.58
C ASN A 514 -22.60 5.92 -18.85
N LYS A 515 -23.38 4.91 -19.24
CA LYS A 515 -23.15 4.07 -20.44
C LYS A 515 -23.03 4.86 -21.76
N ASN A 516 -23.62 6.05 -21.86
CA ASN A 516 -23.59 6.86 -23.08
C ASN A 516 -22.65 8.08 -23.00
N ASN A 517 -21.86 8.23 -21.93
CA ASN A 517 -20.93 9.36 -21.72
C ASN A 517 -21.61 10.75 -21.84
N VAL A 518 -22.85 10.89 -21.35
CA VAL A 518 -23.63 12.15 -21.37
C VAL A 518 -23.94 12.66 -19.96
N SER A 519 -24.56 13.84 -19.81
CA SER A 519 -24.98 14.34 -18.50
C SER A 519 -26.25 13.66 -17.98
N GLY A 520 -26.31 13.38 -16.68
CA GLY A 520 -27.56 13.35 -15.89
C GLY A 520 -28.25 12.01 -15.62
N ILE A 521 -27.78 10.87 -16.13
CA ILE A 521 -28.32 9.55 -15.76
C ILE A 521 -27.17 8.57 -15.51
N VAL A 522 -27.02 8.12 -14.26
CA VAL A 522 -26.04 7.13 -13.83
C VAL A 522 -26.81 5.94 -13.28
N GLU A 523 -27.14 4.97 -14.12
CA GLU A 523 -27.84 3.73 -13.72
C GLU A 523 -27.00 2.47 -13.93
N THR A 524 -25.78 2.60 -14.45
CA THR A 524 -24.90 1.45 -14.73
C THR A 524 -23.90 1.29 -13.60
N TYR A 525 -23.95 0.15 -12.95
CA TYR A 525 -22.93 -0.28 -12.00
C TYR A 525 -21.91 -1.11 -12.74
N LEU A 526 -20.63 -0.75 -12.72
CA LEU A 526 -19.59 -1.49 -13.45
C LEU A 526 -18.79 -2.36 -12.48
N GLU A 527 -18.49 -3.60 -12.85
CA GLU A 527 -17.46 -4.40 -12.17
C GLU A 527 -16.08 -3.95 -12.65
N GLY A 528 -15.19 -3.51 -11.74
CA GLY A 528 -13.83 -3.04 -12.11
C GLY A 528 -13.73 -1.54 -12.42
N GLY A 529 -14.81 -0.98 -12.98
CA GLY A 529 -14.80 0.36 -13.56
C GLY A 529 -14.09 0.43 -14.90
N THR A 530 -14.21 1.55 -15.60
CA THR A 530 -13.59 1.78 -16.92
C THR A 530 -12.73 3.05 -16.90
N PRO A 531 -11.73 3.13 -16.01
CA PRO A 531 -10.92 4.33 -15.89
C PRO A 531 -10.21 4.64 -17.21
N TYR A 532 -10.31 5.89 -17.63
CA TYR A 532 -9.82 6.45 -18.88
C TYR A 532 -10.51 5.95 -20.16
N GLU A 533 -11.61 5.19 -20.04
CA GLU A 533 -12.29 4.54 -21.16
C GLU A 533 -13.81 4.79 -21.18
N SER A 534 -14.45 4.37 -22.27
CA SER A 534 -15.90 4.47 -22.44
C SER A 534 -16.64 3.40 -21.64
N ASN A 535 -17.75 3.79 -21.01
CA ASN A 535 -18.64 2.87 -20.27
C ASN A 535 -19.55 2.00 -21.19
N GLU A 536 -19.36 2.01 -22.52
CA GLU A 536 -20.29 1.39 -23.48
C GLU A 536 -20.36 -0.15 -23.34
N GLU A 537 -19.23 -0.80 -23.09
CA GLU A 537 -19.11 -2.27 -22.96
C GLU A 537 -19.30 -2.77 -21.52
N SER A 538 -19.59 -1.88 -20.58
CA SER A 538 -19.67 -2.21 -19.17
C SER A 538 -20.93 -3.02 -18.83
N ILE A 539 -20.77 -3.99 -17.90
CA ILE A 539 -21.85 -4.87 -17.44
C ILE A 539 -22.69 -4.15 -16.39
N ARG A 540 -24.01 -4.02 -16.59
CA ARG A 540 -24.93 -3.44 -15.62
C ARG A 540 -25.24 -4.38 -14.45
N LYS A 541 -25.17 -3.90 -13.21
CA LYS A 541 -25.72 -4.64 -12.04
C LYS A 541 -27.24 -4.78 -12.12
N LEU A 542 -27.72 -6.03 -12.08
CA LEU A 542 -29.14 -6.38 -12.03
C LEU A 542 -29.59 -6.64 -10.59
N SER A 543 -30.86 -6.37 -10.29
CA SER A 543 -31.46 -6.75 -9.01
C SER A 543 -31.86 -8.23 -9.01
N LEU A 544 -31.58 -8.94 -7.92
CA LEU A 544 -32.06 -10.29 -7.67
C LEU A 544 -32.46 -10.41 -6.20
N SER A 545 -33.60 -11.06 -5.93
CA SER A 545 -34.12 -11.26 -4.58
C SER A 545 -34.86 -12.60 -4.47
N ALA A 546 -34.91 -13.13 -3.26
CA ALA A 546 -35.70 -14.31 -2.89
C ALA A 546 -36.94 -13.90 -2.06
N SER A 547 -38.05 -14.62 -2.20
CA SER A 547 -39.27 -14.38 -1.43
C SER A 547 -39.18 -14.77 0.05
N LYS A 548 -38.11 -15.47 0.41
CA LYS A 548 -37.79 -15.96 1.76
C LYS A 548 -36.31 -15.66 2.03
N VAL A 549 -36.01 -15.27 3.26
CA VAL A 549 -34.63 -15.09 3.74
C VAL A 549 -34.02 -16.43 4.12
N ARG A 550 -32.68 -16.51 4.19
CA ARG A 550 -31.99 -17.69 4.74
C ARG A 550 -32.48 -18.02 6.16
N GLY A 551 -32.29 -19.26 6.63
CA GLY A 551 -32.67 -19.64 8.00
C GLY A 551 -33.30 -21.02 8.15
N ILE A 552 -33.81 -21.29 9.35
CA ILE A 552 -34.48 -22.55 9.70
C ILE A 552 -35.98 -22.44 9.47
N TYR A 553 -36.57 -23.45 8.82
CA TYR A 553 -37.99 -23.52 8.49
C TYR A 553 -38.63 -24.83 8.99
N ASN A 554 -39.78 -24.69 9.66
CA ASN A 554 -40.49 -25.81 10.30
C ASN A 554 -41.33 -26.67 9.34
N SER A 555 -41.48 -26.24 8.09
CA SER A 555 -42.26 -26.93 7.06
C SER A 555 -41.78 -26.57 5.65
N PRO A 556 -41.96 -27.46 4.66
CA PRO A 556 -41.68 -27.15 3.26
C PRO A 556 -42.40 -25.88 2.76
N PHE A 557 -41.79 -25.19 1.80
CA PHE A 557 -42.36 -23.98 1.20
C PHE A 557 -41.92 -23.81 -0.26
N GLU A 558 -42.63 -22.93 -0.99
CA GLU A 558 -42.24 -22.50 -2.33
C GLU A 558 -41.40 -21.22 -2.27
N LEU A 559 -40.19 -21.27 -2.85
CA LEU A 559 -39.28 -20.16 -2.99
C LEU A 559 -39.48 -19.49 -4.36
N ILE A 560 -39.74 -18.17 -4.33
CA ILE A 560 -39.88 -17.36 -5.53
C ILE A 560 -38.65 -16.48 -5.68
N LEU A 561 -37.92 -16.62 -6.79
CA LEU A 561 -36.84 -15.73 -7.17
C LEU A 561 -37.39 -14.59 -8.04
N LYS A 562 -37.00 -13.35 -7.74
CA LYS A 562 -37.49 -12.15 -8.42
C LYS A 562 -36.33 -11.28 -8.89
N THR A 563 -36.45 -10.83 -10.13
CA THR A 563 -35.57 -9.85 -10.77
C THR A 563 -36.44 -8.81 -11.51
N SER A 564 -35.85 -7.72 -11.99
CA SER A 564 -36.55 -6.74 -12.84
C SER A 564 -37.05 -7.40 -14.13
N GLN A 565 -38.10 -6.86 -14.77
CA GLN A 565 -38.78 -7.54 -15.89
C GLN A 565 -37.82 -7.89 -17.05
N GLU A 566 -37.96 -9.12 -17.56
CA GLU A 566 -37.27 -9.75 -18.71
C GLU A 566 -35.86 -10.37 -18.50
N ASN A 567 -35.27 -10.37 -17.31
CA ASN A 567 -33.97 -11.02 -17.09
C ASN A 567 -34.08 -12.54 -16.92
N LYS A 568 -33.09 -13.29 -17.41
CA LYS A 568 -32.95 -14.74 -17.18
C LYS A 568 -32.30 -14.96 -15.82
N ILE A 569 -32.90 -15.77 -14.95
CA ILE A 569 -32.25 -16.20 -13.70
C ILE A 569 -31.69 -17.61 -13.88
N ILE A 570 -30.41 -17.80 -13.59
CA ILE A 570 -29.74 -19.10 -13.51
C ILE A 570 -29.49 -19.42 -12.03
N TYR A 571 -29.78 -20.65 -11.61
CA TYR A 571 -29.61 -21.08 -10.23
C TYR A 571 -29.08 -22.51 -10.09
N THR A 572 -28.53 -22.82 -8.91
CA THR A 572 -28.14 -24.16 -8.45
C THR A 572 -28.72 -24.41 -7.06
N LEU A 573 -28.83 -25.68 -6.66
CA LEU A 573 -29.43 -26.11 -5.39
C LEU A 573 -28.46 -26.87 -4.48
N ASP A 574 -27.21 -27.03 -4.92
CA ASP A 574 -26.17 -27.84 -4.30
C ASP A 574 -25.00 -27.00 -3.74
N GLY A 575 -25.10 -25.67 -3.81
CA GLY A 575 -24.05 -24.76 -3.37
C GLY A 575 -22.95 -24.47 -4.39
N SER A 576 -22.97 -25.10 -5.58
CA SER A 576 -22.07 -24.78 -6.68
C SER A 576 -22.40 -23.44 -7.35
N TYR A 577 -21.43 -22.78 -7.95
CA TYR A 577 -21.61 -21.52 -8.66
C TYR A 577 -22.52 -21.74 -9.89
N PRO A 578 -23.57 -20.92 -10.08
CA PRO A 578 -24.47 -21.08 -11.22
C PRO A 578 -23.79 -20.63 -12.53
N SER A 579 -23.52 -21.58 -13.42
CA SER A 579 -23.00 -21.34 -14.77
C SER A 579 -23.97 -21.82 -15.85
N ASN A 580 -23.64 -21.60 -17.13
CA ASN A 580 -24.39 -22.19 -18.23
C ASN A 580 -24.24 -23.72 -18.33
N GLU A 581 -23.24 -24.31 -17.66
CA GLU A 581 -22.95 -25.75 -17.72
C GLU A 581 -23.70 -26.56 -16.66
N ASN A 582 -23.74 -26.06 -15.43
CA ASN A 582 -24.36 -26.73 -14.27
C ASN A 582 -25.66 -26.07 -13.78
N GLY A 583 -25.95 -24.83 -14.18
CA GLY A 583 -27.08 -24.05 -13.67
C GLY A 583 -28.41 -24.31 -14.38
N HIS A 584 -29.50 -24.17 -13.63
CA HIS A 584 -30.87 -24.30 -14.12
C HIS A 584 -31.51 -22.94 -14.39
N ILE A 585 -32.35 -22.87 -15.43
CA ILE A 585 -33.11 -21.65 -15.75
C ILE A 585 -34.36 -21.59 -14.87
N TYR A 586 -34.48 -20.54 -14.07
CA TYR A 586 -35.66 -20.32 -13.24
C TYR A 586 -36.87 -19.96 -14.09
N SER A 587 -37.95 -20.73 -13.95
CA SER A 587 -39.22 -20.52 -14.66
C SER A 587 -40.46 -20.71 -13.76
N GLU A 588 -40.32 -21.41 -12.65
CA GLU A 588 -41.39 -21.76 -11.71
C GLU A 588 -40.87 -21.66 -10.27
N PRO A 589 -41.73 -21.44 -9.25
CA PRO A 589 -41.33 -21.50 -7.84
C PRO A 589 -40.59 -22.80 -7.48
N LEU A 590 -39.54 -22.70 -6.66
CA LEU A 590 -38.74 -23.86 -6.21
C LEU A 590 -39.36 -24.43 -4.94
N LEU A 591 -39.68 -25.73 -4.91
CA LEU A 591 -40.07 -26.40 -3.68
C LEU A 591 -38.83 -26.67 -2.82
N ILE A 592 -38.79 -26.08 -1.62
CA ILE A 592 -37.77 -26.33 -0.60
C ILE A 592 -38.42 -27.22 0.47
N ASP A 593 -38.17 -28.52 0.40
CA ASP A 593 -38.70 -29.54 1.32
C ASP A 593 -37.63 -30.32 2.11
N GLN A 594 -36.36 -29.98 1.86
CA GLN A 594 -35.18 -30.41 2.59
C GLN A 594 -34.14 -29.27 2.67
N THR A 595 -33.11 -29.43 3.51
CA THR A 595 -32.03 -28.45 3.59
C THR A 595 -31.39 -28.25 2.21
N THR A 596 -31.36 -27.00 1.74
CA THR A 596 -30.99 -26.66 0.35
C THR A 596 -30.22 -25.34 0.34
N VAL A 597 -29.12 -25.30 -0.43
CA VAL A 597 -28.38 -24.06 -0.70
C VAL A 597 -28.77 -23.55 -2.06
N VAL A 598 -29.48 -22.43 -2.12
CA VAL A 598 -29.87 -21.81 -3.39
C VAL A 598 -28.85 -20.74 -3.73
N LYS A 599 -28.08 -20.97 -4.81
CA LYS A 599 -27.26 -19.94 -5.45
C LYS A 599 -27.90 -19.49 -6.75
N ALA A 600 -28.00 -18.18 -6.98
CA ALA A 600 -28.66 -17.65 -8.18
C ALA A 600 -28.01 -16.36 -8.70
N LEU A 601 -28.09 -16.18 -10.03
CA LEU A 601 -27.68 -14.98 -10.75
C LEU A 601 -28.79 -14.58 -11.74
N ALA A 602 -29.11 -13.30 -11.81
CA ALA A 602 -29.84 -12.73 -12.94
C ALA A 602 -28.84 -12.30 -14.02
N ILE A 603 -29.11 -12.65 -15.28
CA ILE A 603 -28.26 -12.31 -16.43
C ILE A 603 -29.08 -11.80 -17.61
N THR A 604 -28.44 -10.94 -18.40
CA THR A 604 -28.86 -10.42 -19.71
C THR A 604 -27.63 -10.30 -20.61
N ASN A 605 -27.77 -9.81 -21.84
CA ASN A 605 -26.63 -9.60 -22.74
C ASN A 605 -25.63 -8.57 -22.19
N ASP A 606 -26.10 -7.57 -21.43
CA ASP A 606 -25.29 -6.45 -20.94
C ASP A 606 -25.44 -6.21 -19.43
N GLY A 607 -25.85 -7.23 -18.67
CA GLY A 607 -26.06 -7.10 -17.23
C GLY A 607 -26.06 -8.41 -16.45
N LYS A 608 -25.62 -8.35 -15.20
CA LYS A 608 -25.47 -9.47 -14.25
C LYS A 608 -25.84 -9.00 -12.82
N SER A 609 -26.49 -9.82 -12.01
CA SER A 609 -26.67 -9.52 -10.58
C SER A 609 -25.45 -9.96 -9.75
N GLU A 610 -25.36 -9.46 -8.51
CA GLU A 610 -24.54 -10.15 -7.50
C GLU A 610 -25.04 -11.59 -7.28
N LEU A 611 -24.16 -12.45 -6.80
CA LEU A 611 -24.50 -13.82 -6.44
C LEU A 611 -25.44 -13.82 -5.23
N LEU A 612 -26.68 -14.27 -5.43
CA LEU A 612 -27.59 -14.54 -4.33
C LEU A 612 -27.27 -15.92 -3.78
N THR A 613 -26.83 -16.02 -2.53
CA THR A 613 -26.60 -17.29 -1.84
C THR A 613 -27.44 -17.33 -0.56
N HIS A 614 -28.44 -18.21 -0.53
CA HIS A 614 -29.30 -18.44 0.63
C HIS A 614 -29.33 -19.93 1.01
N THR A 615 -28.93 -20.23 2.24
CA THR A 615 -29.14 -21.56 2.84
C THR A 615 -30.48 -21.63 3.59
N TYR A 616 -31.30 -22.60 3.22
CA TYR A 616 -32.57 -22.91 3.88
C TYR A 616 -32.46 -24.25 4.57
N ILE A 617 -32.58 -24.28 5.90
CA ILE A 617 -32.54 -25.52 6.69
C ILE A 617 -33.97 -25.92 7.02
N ILE A 618 -34.36 -27.15 6.67
CA ILE A 618 -35.67 -27.68 7.05
C ILE A 618 -35.53 -28.43 8.37
N SER A 619 -36.45 -28.20 9.31
CA SER A 619 -36.41 -28.73 10.69
C SER A 619 -36.52 -30.27 10.82
N LYS A 620 -36.38 -30.99 9.71
CA LYS A 620 -36.38 -32.44 9.65
C LYS A 620 -35.01 -32.87 9.13
N ASN A 621 -34.29 -33.62 9.93
CA ASN A 621 -33.06 -34.24 9.45
C ASN A 621 -33.42 -35.31 8.41
N ASN A 622 -32.89 -35.16 7.20
CA ASN A 622 -32.97 -36.15 6.13
C ASN A 622 -31.58 -36.73 5.78
N GLU A 623 -30.54 -36.33 6.51
CA GLU A 623 -29.17 -36.81 6.34
C GLU A 623 -28.88 -38.00 7.25
N GLU A 624 -27.97 -38.88 6.81
CA GLU A 624 -27.52 -40.04 7.58
C GLU A 624 -26.50 -39.62 8.65
N PHE A 625 -26.81 -39.90 9.92
CA PHE A 625 -25.91 -39.69 11.05
C PHE A 625 -25.36 -41.04 11.54
N LYS A 626 -24.19 -41.02 12.16
CA LYS A 626 -23.54 -42.24 12.67
C LYS A 626 -24.31 -42.87 13.83
N TYR A 627 -24.85 -42.03 14.72
CA TYR A 627 -25.65 -42.43 15.89
C TYR A 627 -27.01 -41.70 15.88
N GLU A 628 -27.84 -42.01 14.88
CA GLU A 628 -29.18 -41.39 14.71
C GLU A 628 -30.12 -41.59 15.90
N GLU A 629 -29.94 -42.68 16.65
CA GLU A 629 -30.72 -43.01 17.84
C GLU A 629 -30.57 -42.02 19.00
N LEU A 630 -29.52 -41.18 19.00
CA LEU A 630 -29.28 -40.19 20.04
C LEU A 630 -30.25 -39.01 19.98
N PHE A 631 -30.95 -38.81 18.85
CA PHE A 631 -31.86 -37.69 18.68
C PHE A 631 -33.12 -38.03 17.87
N ASN A 632 -34.04 -37.08 17.79
CA ASN A 632 -35.19 -37.12 16.90
C ASN A 632 -35.38 -35.74 16.26
N ASN A 633 -36.31 -35.59 15.31
CA ASN A 633 -36.50 -34.30 14.59
C ASN A 633 -36.81 -33.11 15.51
N ARG A 634 -37.54 -33.32 16.61
CA ARG A 634 -37.81 -32.26 17.58
C ARG A 634 -36.51 -31.82 18.26
N TYR A 635 -35.70 -32.79 18.67
CA TYR A 635 -34.40 -32.54 19.27
C TYR A 635 -33.43 -31.84 18.32
N TYR A 636 -33.39 -32.27 17.05
CA TYR A 636 -32.58 -31.65 16.00
C TYR A 636 -32.88 -30.15 15.88
N LEU A 637 -34.18 -29.79 15.84
CA LEU A 637 -34.60 -28.39 15.80
C LEU A 637 -34.25 -27.63 17.09
N GLU A 638 -34.46 -28.23 18.27
CA GLU A 638 -34.12 -27.60 19.55
C GLU A 638 -32.61 -27.29 19.62
N ALA A 639 -31.75 -28.22 19.17
CA ALA A 639 -30.30 -28.04 19.12
C ALA A 639 -29.85 -26.97 18.11
N LEU A 640 -30.42 -26.94 16.89
CA LEU A 640 -30.07 -25.91 15.90
C LEU A 640 -30.41 -24.48 16.35
N ASN A 641 -31.35 -24.32 17.28
CA ASN A 641 -31.72 -23.01 17.82
C ASN A 641 -30.83 -22.54 18.98
N GLU A 642 -29.94 -23.39 19.51
CA GLU A 642 -29.05 -23.00 20.62
C GLU A 642 -27.86 -22.15 20.16
N LEU A 643 -27.42 -22.32 18.91
CA LEU A 643 -26.22 -21.70 18.36
C LEU A 643 -26.51 -21.03 17.01
N PRO A 644 -25.78 -19.95 16.66
CA PRO A 644 -25.80 -19.41 15.31
C PRO A 644 -25.23 -20.41 14.30
N ILE A 645 -25.54 -20.18 13.03
CA ILE A 645 -25.16 -21.04 11.93
C ILE A 645 -24.17 -20.32 11.03
N VAL A 646 -23.08 -21.00 10.71
CA VAL A 646 -22.20 -20.70 9.57
C VAL A 646 -22.54 -21.67 8.45
N SER A 647 -22.97 -21.17 7.30
CA SER A 647 -23.13 -22.00 6.10
C SER A 647 -22.08 -21.65 5.05
N ILE A 648 -21.42 -22.69 4.56
CA ILE A 648 -20.34 -22.64 3.58
C ILE A 648 -20.90 -23.20 2.29
N SER A 649 -20.70 -22.50 1.18
CA SER A 649 -21.10 -23.01 -0.14
C SER A 649 -20.02 -22.81 -1.19
N LYS A 650 -19.70 -23.88 -1.92
CA LYS A 650 -18.59 -23.94 -2.88
C LYS A 650 -18.82 -25.05 -3.92
N ASP A 651 -18.03 -25.06 -4.98
CA ASP A 651 -18.23 -25.98 -6.12
C ASP A 651 -17.98 -27.46 -5.80
N ASN A 652 -17.06 -27.75 -4.86
CA ASN A 652 -16.73 -29.11 -4.43
C ASN A 652 -16.91 -29.27 -2.92
N ASP A 653 -17.46 -30.40 -2.47
CA ASP A 653 -17.66 -30.66 -1.03
C ASP A 653 -16.35 -30.77 -0.23
N ASP A 654 -15.25 -31.15 -0.89
CA ASP A 654 -13.94 -31.32 -0.26
C ASP A 654 -13.23 -29.99 -0.07
N LEU A 655 -12.68 -29.75 1.12
CA LEU A 655 -11.81 -28.59 1.35
C LEU A 655 -10.38 -28.94 0.95
N GLU A 656 -9.73 -28.09 0.19
CA GLU A 656 -8.34 -28.28 -0.26
C GLU A 656 -7.32 -27.54 0.60
N GLY A 657 -6.04 -27.80 0.33
CA GLY A 657 -4.91 -27.15 1.01
C GLY A 657 -4.62 -25.72 0.54
N ASP A 658 -5.06 -25.34 -0.64
CA ASP A 658 -4.94 -23.99 -1.18
C ASP A 658 -6.18 -23.14 -0.87
N GLU A 659 -6.04 -21.82 -0.98
CA GLU A 659 -7.18 -20.92 -0.76
C GLU A 659 -8.13 -20.95 -1.96
N GLU A 660 -9.37 -21.37 -1.70
CA GLU A 660 -10.42 -21.50 -2.71
C GLU A 660 -11.53 -20.46 -2.54
N PRO A 661 -12.25 -20.07 -3.59
CA PRO A 661 -13.47 -19.27 -3.47
C PRO A 661 -14.59 -20.02 -2.74
N THR A 662 -15.31 -19.32 -1.87
CA THR A 662 -16.53 -19.81 -1.23
C THR A 662 -17.51 -18.66 -0.99
N THR A 663 -18.75 -18.98 -0.60
CA THR A 663 -19.62 -18.03 0.07
C THR A 663 -19.75 -18.40 1.54
N PHE A 664 -19.45 -17.43 2.41
CA PHE A 664 -19.68 -17.49 3.85
C PHE A 664 -21.04 -16.88 4.16
N GLU A 665 -21.92 -17.65 4.79
CA GLU A 665 -23.17 -17.16 5.37
C GLU A 665 -23.11 -17.28 6.90
N TYR A 666 -23.60 -16.26 7.61
CA TYR A 666 -23.76 -16.31 9.07
C TYR A 666 -25.13 -15.77 9.47
N PHE A 667 -25.91 -16.55 10.21
CA PHE A 667 -27.27 -16.19 10.64
C PHE A 667 -27.68 -16.95 11.92
N ASN A 668 -28.66 -16.45 12.67
CA ASN A 668 -29.21 -17.19 13.81
C ASN A 668 -30.36 -18.11 13.36
N GLY A 669 -30.72 -19.11 14.20
CA GLY A 669 -31.82 -20.04 13.92
C GLY A 669 -33.24 -19.44 13.94
N GLU A 670 -33.41 -18.15 14.22
CA GLU A 670 -34.74 -17.50 14.32
C GLU A 670 -35.38 -17.26 12.93
N GLU A 671 -36.69 -17.47 12.82
CA GLU A 671 -37.45 -17.09 11.61
C GLU A 671 -37.32 -15.56 11.39
N MET A 672 -36.87 -15.16 10.19
CA MET A 672 -36.65 -13.77 9.73
C MET A 672 -35.30 -13.10 10.08
N ASP A 673 -34.28 -13.84 10.52
CA ASP A 673 -32.91 -13.32 10.57
C ASP A 673 -32.22 -13.47 9.20
N ASP A 674 -32.10 -12.38 8.44
CA ASP A 674 -31.45 -12.40 7.12
C ASP A 674 -29.91 -12.52 7.21
N GLY A 675 -29.32 -12.39 8.41
CA GLY A 675 -27.90 -12.62 8.65
C GLY A 675 -26.97 -11.82 7.71
N ILE A 676 -25.91 -12.48 7.24
CA ILE A 676 -24.99 -11.98 6.22
C ILE A 676 -24.63 -13.09 5.22
N SER A 677 -24.39 -12.70 3.96
CA SER A 677 -23.74 -13.50 2.91
C SER A 677 -22.57 -12.71 2.36
N ILE A 678 -21.41 -13.34 2.18
CA ILE A 678 -20.27 -12.70 1.54
C ILE A 678 -19.39 -13.72 0.83
N GLU A 679 -18.88 -13.37 -0.35
CA GLU A 679 -17.85 -14.16 -1.02
C GLU A 679 -16.50 -14.00 -0.29
N ALA A 680 -15.85 -15.12 -0.02
CA ALA A 680 -14.61 -15.19 0.77
C ALA A 680 -13.67 -16.26 0.21
N GLY A 681 -12.42 -16.22 0.64
CA GLY A 681 -11.50 -17.34 0.51
C GLY A 681 -11.69 -18.33 1.65
N ILE A 682 -11.51 -19.61 1.39
CA ILE A 682 -11.56 -20.69 2.40
C ILE A 682 -10.34 -21.58 2.27
N LYS A 683 -9.83 -22.08 3.40
CA LYS A 683 -8.71 -23.03 3.44
C LYS A 683 -8.75 -23.87 4.71
N LYS A 684 -8.28 -25.13 4.64
CA LYS A 684 -7.96 -25.94 5.83
C LYS A 684 -6.73 -25.39 6.58
N PHE A 685 -6.71 -25.49 7.90
CA PHE A 685 -5.52 -25.15 8.68
C PHE A 685 -5.30 -26.12 9.85
N GLY A 686 -4.18 -25.96 10.55
CA GLY A 686 -3.77 -26.85 11.65
C GLY A 686 -2.63 -27.78 11.23
N ALA A 687 -2.05 -28.49 12.20
CA ALA A 687 -1.01 -29.49 11.96
C ALA A 687 -1.62 -30.89 11.91
N PHE A 688 -2.02 -31.44 13.06
CA PHE A 688 -2.68 -32.75 13.12
C PHE A 688 -4.13 -32.70 12.61
N SER A 689 -4.89 -31.69 13.04
CA SER A 689 -6.29 -31.47 12.66
C SER A 689 -6.51 -31.20 11.17
N TYR A 690 -5.45 -30.95 10.41
CA TYR A 690 -5.49 -30.80 8.94
C TYR A 690 -5.78 -32.12 8.22
N HIS A 691 -5.52 -33.27 8.88
CA HIS A 691 -5.68 -34.60 8.30
C HIS A 691 -6.92 -35.35 8.81
N TYR A 692 -7.76 -34.70 9.61
CA TYR A 692 -8.98 -35.30 10.12
C TYR A 692 -10.12 -35.21 9.09
N ASP A 693 -11.18 -36.00 9.25
CA ASP A 693 -12.35 -35.89 8.36
C ASP A 693 -13.12 -34.59 8.65
N LYS A 694 -13.19 -34.20 9.93
CA LYS A 694 -13.64 -32.88 10.39
C LYS A 694 -12.43 -32.01 10.75
N ASN A 695 -12.23 -30.93 10.02
CA ASN A 695 -11.01 -30.12 9.99
C ASN A 695 -11.26 -28.70 10.48
N ASN A 696 -10.19 -28.04 10.90
CA ASN A 696 -10.20 -26.61 11.13
C ASN A 696 -10.28 -25.83 9.81
N ILE A 697 -11.12 -24.80 9.76
CA ILE A 697 -11.41 -24.01 8.56
C ILE A 697 -11.07 -22.54 8.80
N ARG A 698 -10.34 -21.92 7.89
CA ARG A 698 -10.05 -20.49 7.92
C ARG A 698 -10.73 -19.78 6.77
N PHE A 699 -11.35 -18.64 7.05
CA PHE A 699 -11.91 -17.73 6.07
C PHE A 699 -11.01 -16.51 5.86
N TYR A 700 -10.94 -16.05 4.62
CA TYR A 700 -10.21 -14.88 4.19
C TYR A 700 -11.14 -13.87 3.52
N PHE A 701 -11.33 -12.73 4.15
CA PHE A 701 -12.16 -11.64 3.67
C PHE A 701 -11.27 -10.52 3.12
N ARG A 702 -10.88 -10.67 1.85
CA ARG A 702 -9.92 -9.79 1.18
C ARG A 702 -10.39 -9.35 -0.20
N LYS A 703 -9.71 -8.34 -0.75
CA LYS A 703 -10.01 -7.69 -2.04
C LYS A 703 -10.12 -8.66 -3.24
N LYS A 704 -9.46 -9.83 -3.19
CA LYS A 704 -9.62 -10.86 -4.23
C LYS A 704 -11.07 -11.39 -4.34
N TYR A 705 -11.86 -11.29 -3.28
CA TYR A 705 -13.27 -11.69 -3.19
C TYR A 705 -14.17 -10.44 -3.02
N ALA A 706 -14.94 -10.34 -1.94
CA ALA A 706 -15.81 -9.19 -1.66
C ALA A 706 -15.22 -8.14 -0.70
N GLY A 707 -13.94 -8.26 -0.32
CA GLY A 707 -13.29 -7.41 0.69
C GLY A 707 -13.52 -7.89 2.13
N LYS A 708 -13.26 -7.01 3.11
CA LYS A 708 -13.43 -7.34 4.55
C LYS A 708 -14.89 -7.55 4.90
N LEU A 709 -15.17 -8.55 5.72
CA LEU A 709 -16.51 -8.79 6.27
C LEU A 709 -16.86 -7.63 7.21
N ASN A 710 -18.04 -7.03 7.04
CA ASN A 710 -18.56 -5.98 7.92
C ASN A 710 -19.87 -6.42 8.59
N TYR A 711 -19.78 -7.19 9.67
CA TYR A 711 -20.93 -7.73 10.39
C TYR A 711 -20.64 -7.90 11.88
N ASP A 712 -21.64 -7.79 12.76
CA ASP A 712 -21.46 -7.86 14.21
C ASP A 712 -21.60 -9.31 14.72
N ILE A 713 -20.60 -10.16 14.42
CA ILE A 713 -20.62 -11.59 14.76
C ILE A 713 -20.67 -11.79 16.28
N PHE A 714 -19.86 -11.04 17.03
CA PHE A 714 -19.68 -11.21 18.47
C PHE A 714 -20.57 -10.25 19.30
N LYS A 715 -21.75 -9.88 18.78
CA LYS A 715 -22.68 -8.91 19.40
C LYS A 715 -23.08 -9.21 20.85
N GLU A 716 -22.94 -10.46 21.30
CA GLU A 716 -23.26 -10.89 22.68
C GLU A 716 -22.26 -10.37 23.72
N TYR A 717 -21.06 -9.97 23.31
CA TYR A 717 -20.05 -9.39 24.20
C TYR A 717 -20.45 -7.96 24.60
N LYS A 718 -20.91 -7.80 25.84
CA LYS A 718 -21.41 -6.52 26.41
C LYS A 718 -20.35 -5.70 27.16
N SER A 719 -19.07 -6.08 27.09
CA SER A 719 -17.99 -5.55 27.94
C SER A 719 -17.40 -4.21 27.43
N ALA A 720 -16.43 -3.67 28.19
CA ALA A 720 -15.62 -2.51 27.81
C ALA A 720 -14.82 -2.72 26.49
N HIS A 721 -14.61 -3.98 26.09
CA HIS A 721 -13.89 -4.42 24.89
C HIS A 721 -14.86 -4.74 23.75
N LYS A 722 -15.50 -3.71 23.18
CA LYS A 722 -16.50 -3.90 22.12
C LYS A 722 -15.91 -4.65 20.91
N PRO A 723 -16.63 -5.63 20.34
CA PRO A 723 -16.17 -6.33 19.15
C PRO A 723 -16.02 -5.37 17.96
N THR A 724 -15.03 -5.66 17.12
CA THR A 724 -14.99 -5.09 15.77
C THR A 724 -16.16 -5.64 14.97
N LYS A 725 -16.58 -4.88 13.95
CA LYS A 725 -17.50 -5.39 12.92
C LYS A 725 -16.75 -5.79 11.67
N LYS A 726 -15.49 -5.40 11.56
CA LYS A 726 -14.66 -5.58 10.37
C LYS A 726 -13.70 -6.73 10.60
N PHE A 727 -13.76 -7.74 9.75
CA PHE A 727 -12.90 -8.91 9.83
C PHE A 727 -12.23 -9.15 8.48
N SER A 728 -10.91 -9.28 8.48
CA SER A 728 -10.15 -9.82 7.36
C SER A 728 -10.01 -11.34 7.41
N ARG A 729 -10.15 -11.92 8.61
CA ARG A 729 -9.95 -13.34 8.88
C ARG A 729 -10.83 -13.81 10.02
N LEU A 730 -11.37 -15.02 9.89
CA LEU A 730 -12.05 -15.77 10.95
C LEU A 730 -11.68 -17.24 10.82
N GLU A 731 -11.73 -17.96 11.94
CA GLU A 731 -11.44 -19.38 11.99
C GLU A 731 -12.58 -20.16 12.64
N LEU A 732 -12.84 -21.36 12.13
CA LEU A 732 -13.66 -22.40 12.75
C LEU A 732 -12.70 -23.48 13.28
N LYS A 733 -12.63 -23.66 14.60
CA LYS A 733 -11.80 -24.67 15.25
C LYS A 733 -12.64 -25.82 15.81
N ILE A 734 -12.21 -27.05 15.53
CA ILE A 734 -12.78 -28.32 16.02
C ILE A 734 -12.66 -28.50 17.53
N GLY A 735 -11.96 -27.57 18.19
CA GLY A 735 -11.61 -27.65 19.60
C GLY A 735 -10.49 -28.65 19.81
N GLU A 736 -10.33 -29.06 21.05
CA GLU A 736 -9.33 -30.00 21.53
C GLU A 736 -9.75 -31.44 21.11
N ASP A 737 -9.12 -31.99 20.07
CA ASP A 737 -9.43 -33.23 19.29
C ASP A 737 -10.86 -33.36 18.71
N GLY A 738 -11.82 -32.60 19.22
CA GLY A 738 -13.24 -32.72 18.89
C GLY A 738 -13.82 -34.08 19.29
N VAL A 739 -15.01 -34.40 18.77
CA VAL A 739 -15.68 -35.69 19.02
C VAL A 739 -15.14 -36.85 18.16
N LEU A 740 -14.11 -36.60 17.35
CA LEU A 740 -13.66 -37.48 16.25
C LEU A 740 -12.79 -38.64 16.71
N ASN A 741 -11.94 -38.40 17.70
CA ASN A 741 -10.99 -39.36 18.22
C ASN A 741 -10.72 -39.07 19.69
N ASN A 742 -9.84 -39.85 20.29
CA ASN A 742 -9.38 -39.65 21.65
C ASN A 742 -7.90 -40.01 21.70
N ASP A 743 -7.14 -39.47 20.74
CA ASP A 743 -5.74 -39.82 20.51
C ASP A 743 -4.87 -39.41 21.71
N PHE A 744 -5.27 -38.36 22.42
CA PHE A 744 -4.55 -37.82 23.57
C PHE A 744 -5.38 -37.75 24.87
N ASP A 745 -6.52 -38.45 24.93
CA ASP A 745 -7.49 -38.33 26.04
C ASP A 745 -8.05 -36.91 26.23
N PHE A 746 -7.94 -36.07 25.20
CA PHE A 746 -8.33 -34.66 25.16
C PHE A 746 -9.73 -34.40 24.56
N GLY A 747 -10.23 -35.32 23.72
CA GLY A 747 -11.45 -35.21 22.90
C GLY A 747 -12.79 -35.02 23.65
N TRP A 748 -12.73 -34.76 24.95
CA TRP A 748 -13.88 -34.47 25.80
C TRP A 748 -14.14 -32.96 25.90
N LEU A 749 -13.14 -32.08 25.76
CA LEU A 749 -13.27 -30.67 26.15
C LEU A 749 -13.51 -29.73 24.96
N ARG A 750 -14.79 -29.48 24.64
CA ARG A 750 -15.18 -28.62 23.50
C ARG A 750 -15.06 -27.10 23.75
N PHE A 751 -14.71 -26.66 24.96
CA PHE A 751 -14.87 -25.26 25.39
C PHE A 751 -13.58 -24.57 25.85
N SER A 752 -12.39 -25.14 25.63
CA SER A 752 -11.12 -24.62 26.14
C SER A 752 -10.79 -23.21 25.61
N ASP A 753 -10.88 -22.95 24.30
CA ASP A 753 -10.73 -21.61 23.71
C ASP A 753 -11.72 -20.58 24.30
N TYR A 754 -12.95 -21.02 24.57
CA TYR A 754 -13.97 -20.17 25.16
C TYR A 754 -13.59 -19.76 26.58
N LEU A 755 -13.07 -20.68 27.40
CA LEU A 755 -12.62 -20.36 28.75
C LEU A 755 -11.41 -19.44 28.76
N LEU A 756 -10.38 -19.78 27.97
CA LEU A 756 -9.10 -19.06 27.92
C LEU A 756 -9.29 -17.59 27.59
N HIS A 757 -9.94 -17.31 26.46
CA HIS A 757 -10.04 -15.95 25.96
C HIS A 757 -11.04 -15.10 26.75
N ASN A 758 -12.14 -15.69 27.24
CA ASN A 758 -13.04 -14.94 28.12
C ASN A 758 -12.38 -14.62 29.46
N ALA A 759 -11.51 -15.48 30.00
CA ALA A 759 -10.73 -15.17 31.20
C ALA A 759 -9.80 -13.96 30.96
N MET A 760 -9.04 -13.92 29.85
CA MET A 760 -8.20 -12.75 29.52
C MET A 760 -9.03 -11.46 29.32
N LEU A 761 -10.19 -11.55 28.66
CA LEU A 761 -11.13 -10.43 28.51
C LEU A 761 -11.63 -9.91 29.87
N ASP A 762 -11.98 -10.81 30.78
CA ASP A 762 -12.48 -10.48 32.12
C ASP A 762 -11.35 -10.04 33.07
N MET A 763 -10.10 -10.41 32.80
CA MET A 763 -8.91 -9.85 33.46
C MET A 763 -8.64 -8.39 33.05
N GLY A 764 -9.26 -7.92 31.97
CA GLY A 764 -9.22 -6.54 31.49
C GLY A 764 -8.41 -6.34 30.20
N HIS A 765 -8.04 -7.41 29.50
CA HIS A 765 -7.21 -7.35 28.30
C HIS A 765 -8.05 -7.47 27.02
N GLN A 766 -7.68 -6.71 25.98
CA GLN A 766 -8.22 -6.97 24.64
C GLN A 766 -7.73 -8.33 24.14
N ASP A 767 -8.65 -9.24 23.86
CA ASP A 767 -8.34 -10.60 23.39
C ASP A 767 -9.33 -11.06 22.30
N VAL A 768 -9.01 -12.18 21.67
CA VAL A 768 -9.78 -12.92 20.69
C VAL A 768 -11.15 -13.24 21.24
N LYS A 769 -12.20 -12.99 20.46
CA LYS A 769 -13.57 -13.41 20.79
C LYS A 769 -13.87 -14.75 20.15
N THR A 770 -14.67 -15.54 20.86
CA THR A 770 -15.03 -16.90 20.47
C THR A 770 -16.53 -17.11 20.59
N GLN A 771 -17.08 -17.96 19.72
CA GLN A 771 -18.49 -18.32 19.75
C GLN A 771 -18.70 -19.69 19.13
N PHE A 772 -19.51 -20.54 19.78
CA PHE A 772 -19.91 -21.81 19.19
C PHE A 772 -20.92 -21.58 18.07
N VAL A 773 -20.77 -22.32 16.97
CA VAL A 773 -21.65 -22.25 15.80
C VAL A 773 -21.94 -23.65 15.26
N HIS A 774 -23.13 -23.83 14.69
CA HIS A 774 -23.41 -24.94 13.79
C HIS A 774 -22.82 -24.66 12.41
N VAL A 775 -22.23 -25.66 11.77
CA VAL A 775 -21.63 -25.52 10.44
C VAL A 775 -22.36 -26.40 9.44
N PHE A 776 -22.63 -25.84 8.26
CA PHE A 776 -23.14 -26.58 7.10
C PHE A 776 -22.20 -26.36 5.92
N ILE A 777 -21.91 -27.41 5.15
CA ILE A 777 -21.16 -27.31 3.89
C ILE A 777 -22.06 -27.81 2.77
N ASN A 778 -22.36 -26.96 1.78
CA ASN A 778 -23.24 -27.28 0.66
C ASN A 778 -24.60 -27.87 1.12
N GLY A 779 -25.13 -27.35 2.23
CA GLY A 779 -26.40 -27.78 2.81
C GLY A 779 -26.33 -29.05 3.65
N LYS A 780 -25.18 -29.71 3.76
CA LYS A 780 -24.96 -30.88 4.62
C LYS A 780 -24.50 -30.45 6.01
N TYR A 781 -25.03 -31.07 7.06
CA TYR A 781 -24.63 -30.76 8.43
C TYR A 781 -23.19 -31.24 8.71
N TYR A 782 -22.33 -30.28 9.04
CA TYR A 782 -20.93 -30.49 9.34
C TYR A 782 -20.64 -30.61 10.84
N GLY A 783 -21.57 -30.27 11.72
CA GLY A 783 -21.33 -30.32 13.16
C GLY A 783 -21.08 -28.95 13.79
N ILE A 784 -20.58 -28.94 15.01
CA ILE A 784 -20.29 -27.71 15.76
C ILE A 784 -18.86 -27.30 15.54
N GLU A 785 -18.61 -26.00 15.49
CA GLU A 785 -17.28 -25.39 15.51
C GLU A 785 -17.19 -24.21 16.49
N THR A 786 -15.97 -23.91 16.96
CA THR A 786 -15.69 -22.64 17.65
C THR A 786 -15.28 -21.62 16.59
N LEU A 787 -16.18 -20.68 16.28
CA LEU A 787 -15.88 -19.50 15.49
C LEU A 787 -15.06 -18.51 16.32
N ARG A 788 -13.88 -18.12 15.84
CA ARG A 788 -12.98 -17.23 16.57
C ARG A 788 -12.27 -16.21 15.68
N GLU A 789 -11.88 -15.11 16.31
CA GLU A 789 -10.84 -14.22 15.78
C GLU A 789 -9.45 -14.88 15.91
N THR A 790 -8.43 -14.29 15.29
CA THR A 790 -7.04 -14.73 15.40
C THR A 790 -6.21 -13.58 15.98
N PHE A 791 -5.37 -13.81 16.99
CA PHE A 791 -4.49 -12.77 17.54
C PHE A 791 -3.30 -12.51 16.59
N ASP A 792 -3.55 -11.75 15.53
CA ASP A 792 -2.62 -11.45 14.45
C ASP A 792 -2.65 -9.95 14.04
N GLU A 793 -1.94 -9.60 12.98
CA GLU A 793 -1.79 -8.23 12.46
C GLU A 793 -3.15 -7.65 12.05
N ASN A 794 -4.03 -8.48 11.50
CA ASN A 794 -5.38 -8.09 11.08
C ASN A 794 -6.29 -7.82 12.29
N PHE A 795 -6.11 -8.56 13.39
CA PHE A 795 -6.74 -8.24 14.66
C PHE A 795 -6.23 -6.91 15.22
N ALA A 796 -4.92 -6.68 15.19
CA ALA A 796 -4.34 -5.42 15.65
C ALA A 796 -4.88 -4.22 14.86
N GLU A 797 -4.87 -4.29 13.53
CA GLU A 797 -5.47 -3.27 12.67
C GLU A 797 -6.95 -2.99 13.03
N SER A 798 -7.73 -4.06 13.27
CA SER A 798 -9.16 -3.95 13.56
C SER A 798 -9.48 -3.30 14.90
N TYR A 799 -8.62 -3.46 15.91
CA TYR A 799 -8.86 -2.99 17.28
C TYR A 799 -8.01 -1.79 17.70
N ILE A 800 -6.80 -1.68 17.17
CA ILE A 800 -5.81 -0.65 17.48
C ILE A 800 -5.80 0.44 16.38
N GLY A 801 -6.07 0.08 15.13
CA GLY A 801 -6.06 0.98 13.96
C GLY A 801 -4.76 0.86 13.15
N GLY A 802 -4.53 1.78 12.23
CA GLY A 802 -3.39 1.67 11.30
C GLY A 802 -3.67 0.72 10.13
N ASP A 803 -2.61 0.28 9.46
CA ASP A 803 -2.62 -0.78 8.45
C ASP A 803 -2.11 -2.11 9.05
N GLU A 804 -2.42 -3.27 8.45
CA GLU A 804 -1.84 -4.55 8.87
C GLU A 804 -0.30 -4.53 8.78
N ASP A 805 0.23 -3.75 7.83
CA ASP A 805 1.67 -3.58 7.66
C ASP A 805 2.36 -2.85 8.83
N ASP A 806 1.59 -2.13 9.65
CA ASP A 806 2.06 -1.43 10.85
C ASP A 806 2.36 -2.38 12.02
N TYR A 807 2.06 -3.67 11.86
CA TYR A 807 2.23 -4.67 12.90
C TYR A 807 3.20 -5.78 12.49
N VAL A 808 3.87 -6.34 13.49
CA VAL A 808 4.72 -7.52 13.39
C VAL A 808 4.19 -8.56 14.36
N ARG A 809 3.94 -9.78 13.85
CA ARG A 809 3.61 -10.94 14.66
C ARG A 809 4.84 -11.77 14.96
N LEU A 810 4.89 -12.22 16.20
CA LEU A 810 5.82 -13.21 16.70
C LEU A 810 5.02 -14.48 17.03
N ASP A 811 5.32 -15.58 16.36
CA ASP A 811 4.76 -16.90 16.65
C ASP A 811 5.74 -17.68 17.54
N ASN A 812 5.35 -18.00 18.78
CA ASN A 812 6.11 -18.87 19.67
C ASN A 812 5.34 -20.17 19.89
N ARG A 813 5.84 -21.26 19.31
CA ARG A 813 5.18 -22.58 19.34
C ARG A 813 6.08 -23.65 19.93
N ASP A 814 5.53 -24.55 20.74
CA ASP A 814 6.23 -25.71 21.29
C ASP A 814 7.65 -25.39 21.81
N SER A 815 8.61 -26.27 21.51
CA SER A 815 10.05 -26.15 21.80
C SER A 815 10.76 -24.98 21.11
N LYS A 816 10.06 -24.17 20.31
CA LYS A 816 10.62 -23.03 19.58
C LYS A 816 10.39 -21.70 20.29
N TRP A 817 9.94 -21.70 21.54
CA TRP A 817 9.73 -20.44 22.26
C TRP A 817 10.97 -19.54 22.25
N ARG A 818 12.17 -20.09 22.50
CA ARG A 818 13.41 -19.29 22.45
C ARG A 818 13.83 -18.87 21.05
N SER A 819 13.62 -19.70 20.04
CA SER A 819 13.91 -19.28 18.67
C SER A 819 12.93 -18.17 18.27
N GLY A 820 11.62 -18.38 18.47
CA GLY A 820 10.54 -17.54 17.97
C GLY A 820 10.52 -17.48 16.44
N GLU A 821 9.35 -17.32 15.84
CA GLU A 821 9.22 -17.06 14.41
C GLU A 821 8.65 -15.65 14.23
N VAL A 822 9.49 -14.72 13.77
CA VAL A 822 9.06 -13.34 13.47
C VAL A 822 8.57 -13.32 12.03
N GLU A 823 7.32 -12.91 11.82
CA GLU A 823 6.67 -12.95 10.51
C GLU A 823 7.42 -12.09 9.47
N LYS A 824 7.94 -10.94 9.89
CA LYS A 824 8.77 -10.03 9.09
C LYS A 824 10.23 -10.10 9.54
N SER A 825 11.06 -10.83 8.79
CA SER A 825 12.46 -11.12 9.16
C SER A 825 13.33 -9.89 9.46
N GLN A 826 13.02 -8.74 8.85
CA GLN A 826 13.70 -7.47 9.14
C GLN A 826 13.52 -6.97 10.59
N TYR A 827 12.59 -7.55 11.36
CA TYR A 827 12.36 -7.24 12.78
C TYR A 827 12.79 -8.36 13.74
N GLU A 828 13.60 -9.32 13.27
CA GLU A 828 14.15 -10.37 14.12
C GLU A 828 15.05 -9.82 15.24
N GLU A 829 15.77 -8.73 14.98
CA GLU A 829 16.68 -8.12 15.96
C GLU A 829 15.96 -7.69 17.25
N GLN A 830 14.75 -7.14 17.15
CA GLN A 830 13.94 -6.72 18.30
C GLN A 830 13.57 -7.93 19.19
N TRP A 831 13.36 -9.10 18.60
CA TRP A 831 13.14 -10.34 19.35
C TRP A 831 14.44 -10.88 19.95
N GLU A 832 15.57 -10.79 19.23
CA GLU A 832 16.88 -11.17 19.75
C GLU A 832 17.31 -10.31 20.96
N GLU A 833 16.99 -9.01 20.97
CA GLU A 833 17.27 -8.13 22.12
C GLU A 833 16.60 -8.60 23.41
N ILE A 834 15.34 -9.04 23.35
CA ILE A 834 14.59 -9.54 24.53
C ILE A 834 15.26 -10.80 25.10
N LYS A 835 15.96 -11.56 24.25
CA LYS A 835 16.64 -12.80 24.63
C LYS A 835 18.06 -12.59 25.15
N ASP A 836 18.64 -11.42 24.91
CA ASP A 836 20.01 -11.10 25.30
C ASP A 836 20.19 -11.14 26.82
N ASP A 837 21.32 -11.70 27.26
CA ASP A 837 21.64 -11.98 28.66
C ASP A 837 21.50 -10.74 29.59
N PRO A 838 21.95 -9.52 29.22
CA PRO A 838 21.82 -8.34 30.06
C PRO A 838 20.37 -7.87 30.19
N ILE A 839 19.58 -8.00 29.13
CA ILE A 839 18.21 -7.48 29.05
C ILE A 839 17.26 -8.42 29.77
N ARG A 840 17.39 -9.74 29.56
CA ARG A 840 16.42 -10.72 30.09
C ARG A 840 16.41 -10.90 31.62
N TYR A 841 17.33 -10.28 32.36
CA TYR A 841 17.31 -10.21 33.83
C TYR A 841 17.04 -8.79 34.36
N ASP A 842 16.89 -7.80 33.47
CA ASP A 842 16.64 -6.41 33.82
C ASP A 842 15.16 -6.06 33.58
N TYR A 843 14.41 -5.89 34.66
CA TYR A 843 12.99 -5.55 34.58
C TYR A 843 12.73 -4.19 33.93
N GLN A 844 13.64 -3.22 34.09
CA GLN A 844 13.49 -1.91 33.45
C GLN A 844 13.64 -2.03 31.92
N ALA A 845 14.61 -2.82 31.46
CA ALA A 845 14.82 -3.04 30.03
C ALA A 845 13.70 -3.85 29.38
N ILE A 846 13.15 -4.84 30.11
CA ILE A 846 12.07 -5.71 29.61
C ILE A 846 10.73 -4.98 29.55
N LYS A 847 10.38 -4.15 30.54
CA LYS A 847 9.09 -3.43 30.54
C LYS A 847 9.00 -2.33 29.47
N GLU A 848 10.13 -1.95 28.86
CA GLU A 848 10.17 -1.10 27.67
C GLU A 848 9.92 -1.87 26.37
N ARG A 849 9.95 -3.21 26.40
CA ARG A 849 9.83 -4.08 25.22
C ARG A 849 8.63 -5.02 25.27
N VAL A 850 8.14 -5.37 26.46
CA VAL A 850 7.04 -6.30 26.67
C VAL A 850 5.97 -5.64 27.52
N ASP A 851 4.70 -5.80 27.14
CA ASP A 851 3.55 -5.37 27.92
C ASP A 851 3.47 -6.26 29.18
N MET A 852 4.20 -5.86 30.22
CA MET A 852 4.37 -6.66 31.43
C MET A 852 3.08 -6.89 32.21
N PRO A 853 2.15 -5.92 32.37
CA PRO A 853 0.85 -6.20 32.95
C PRO A 853 0.10 -7.32 32.23
N ARG A 854 0.01 -7.26 30.89
CA ARG A 854 -0.63 -8.33 30.11
C ARG A 854 0.11 -9.65 30.24
N TYR A 855 1.42 -9.63 30.11
CA TYR A 855 2.25 -10.84 30.18
C TYR A 855 2.15 -11.52 31.55
N ILE A 856 2.13 -10.76 32.66
CA ILE A 856 1.93 -11.31 34.01
C ILE A 856 0.56 -11.98 34.12
N ASP A 857 -0.52 -11.32 33.71
CA ASP A 857 -1.87 -11.88 33.77
C ASP A 857 -2.01 -13.14 32.91
N MET A 858 -1.46 -13.11 31.69
CA MET A 858 -1.36 -14.27 30.80
C MET A 858 -0.60 -15.42 31.46
N MET A 859 0.53 -15.14 32.12
CA MET A 859 1.32 -16.14 32.84
C MET A 859 0.53 -16.72 34.02
N LEU A 860 -0.22 -15.90 34.77
CA LEU A 860 -1.06 -16.40 35.85
C LEU A 860 -2.14 -17.36 35.33
N LEU A 861 -2.78 -17.03 34.20
CA LEU A 861 -3.76 -17.90 33.54
C LEU A 861 -3.10 -19.22 33.09
N TYR A 862 -2.01 -19.12 32.33
CA TYR A 862 -1.20 -20.26 31.87
C TYR A 862 -0.85 -21.25 32.99
N LEU A 863 -0.31 -20.72 34.09
CA LEU A 863 0.12 -21.52 35.24
C LEU A 863 -1.09 -22.10 36.02
N SER A 864 -2.23 -21.42 35.98
CA SER A 864 -3.45 -21.88 36.64
C SER A 864 -4.17 -22.98 35.86
N THR A 865 -4.07 -22.99 34.53
CA THR A 865 -4.89 -23.85 33.66
C THR A 865 -4.17 -24.99 32.97
N ASP A 866 -2.83 -25.09 33.03
CA ASP A 866 -2.07 -26.26 32.53
C ASP A 866 -2.09 -26.46 31.01
N ILE A 867 -2.28 -25.37 30.27
CA ILE A 867 -2.36 -25.33 28.81
C ILE A 867 -0.98 -25.50 28.15
N GLU A 868 -0.96 -25.84 26.86
CA GLU A 868 0.27 -26.00 26.06
C GLU A 868 1.12 -24.72 25.92
N TYR A 869 2.39 -24.89 25.53
CA TYR A 869 3.45 -23.87 25.55
C TYR A 869 3.40 -22.87 24.39
N GLU A 870 2.20 -22.44 23.98
CA GLU A 870 1.99 -21.67 22.76
C GLU A 870 1.49 -20.24 23.05
N ALA A 871 2.07 -19.27 22.34
CA ALA A 871 1.59 -17.89 22.38
C ALA A 871 2.00 -17.11 21.13
N ARG A 872 1.31 -15.99 20.93
CA ARG A 872 1.62 -15.01 19.90
C ARG A 872 1.91 -13.65 20.52
N GLY A 873 2.98 -13.03 20.04
CA GLY A 873 3.31 -11.63 20.30
C GLY A 873 2.83 -10.74 19.16
N LEU A 874 2.34 -9.55 19.49
CA LEU A 874 2.05 -8.48 18.51
C LEU A 874 2.74 -7.19 18.92
N MET A 875 3.35 -6.53 17.93
CA MET A 875 4.08 -5.27 18.10
C MET A 875 3.70 -4.29 17.00
N ASN A 876 3.41 -3.03 17.35
CA ASN A 876 3.29 -1.94 16.38
C ASN A 876 4.66 -1.31 16.12
N ILE A 877 5.11 -1.30 14.86
CA ILE A 877 6.46 -0.88 14.48
C ILE A 877 6.63 0.64 14.40
N TYR A 878 5.58 1.40 14.10
CA TYR A 878 5.65 2.85 13.92
C TYR A 878 5.65 3.59 15.26
N GLU A 879 4.93 3.04 16.24
CA GLU A 879 4.79 3.65 17.56
C GLU A 879 5.82 3.14 18.58
N GLN A 880 6.67 2.17 18.19
CA GLN A 880 7.59 1.46 19.09
C GLN A 880 6.88 0.92 20.34
N GLU A 881 5.68 0.36 20.15
CA GLU A 881 4.93 -0.23 21.25
C GLU A 881 5.62 -1.48 21.80
N THR A 882 5.36 -1.78 23.06
CA THR A 882 5.76 -3.04 23.69
C THR A 882 5.02 -4.23 23.07
N ILE A 883 5.68 -5.38 22.97
CA ILE A 883 5.10 -6.65 22.53
C ILE A 883 3.99 -7.08 23.49
N LYS A 884 2.80 -7.30 22.95
CA LYS A 884 1.64 -7.86 23.66
C LYS A 884 1.58 -9.35 23.40
N PHE A 885 1.77 -10.16 24.42
CA PHE A 885 1.68 -11.63 24.32
C PHE A 885 0.28 -12.13 24.61
N ASN A 886 -0.13 -13.17 23.88
CA ASN A 886 -1.41 -13.82 24.07
C ASN A 886 -1.28 -15.33 23.92
N LEU A 887 -1.88 -16.09 24.82
CA LEU A 887 -1.89 -17.55 24.71
C LEU A 887 -2.54 -17.96 23.39
N ASN A 888 -1.89 -18.89 22.71
CA ASN A 888 -2.36 -19.50 21.49
C ASN A 888 -2.49 -21.00 21.74
N ASP A 889 -3.44 -21.63 21.08
CA ASP A 889 -3.78 -23.04 21.21
C ASP A 889 -4.19 -23.51 22.61
N SER A 890 -5.44 -23.93 22.74
CA SER A 890 -6.07 -24.17 24.04
C SER A 890 -6.00 -25.61 24.55
N ASP A 891 -5.22 -26.45 23.87
CA ASP A 891 -5.18 -27.88 24.10
C ASP A 891 -4.48 -28.17 25.46
N GLY A 892 -4.92 -29.22 26.15
CA GLY A 892 -4.44 -29.61 27.48
C GLY A 892 -5.07 -28.84 28.66
N LEU A 893 -5.95 -27.87 28.41
CA LEU A 893 -6.52 -27.00 29.44
C LEU A 893 -7.27 -27.84 30.51
N LEU A 894 -6.81 -27.76 31.76
CA LEU A 894 -7.38 -28.46 32.92
C LEU A 894 -7.41 -29.99 32.79
N TRP A 895 -6.55 -30.57 31.95
CA TRP A 895 -6.52 -32.01 31.73
C TRP A 895 -6.08 -32.80 32.98
N HIS A 896 -5.03 -32.36 33.68
CA HIS A 896 -4.45 -33.13 34.78
C HIS A 896 -5.03 -32.83 36.17
N ASP A 897 -5.47 -33.88 36.86
CA ASP A 897 -5.81 -33.84 38.29
C ASP A 897 -4.65 -33.36 39.18
N ASN A 898 -3.41 -33.68 38.78
CA ASN A 898 -2.21 -33.36 39.56
C ASN A 898 -1.32 -32.33 38.87
N GLY A 899 -1.81 -31.63 37.84
CA GLY A 899 -1.06 -30.74 36.95
C GLY A 899 0.19 -31.34 36.33
N TRP A 900 0.32 -31.20 35.04
CA TRP A 900 1.46 -31.74 34.33
C TRP A 900 2.75 -31.11 34.83
N LYS A 901 3.56 -31.92 35.52
CA LYS A 901 4.95 -31.66 35.96
C LYS A 901 5.20 -30.16 36.17
N TYR A 902 4.56 -29.59 37.18
CA TYR A 902 4.64 -28.17 37.52
C TYR A 902 6.06 -27.57 37.53
N GLU A 903 7.11 -28.35 37.78
CA GLU A 903 8.50 -27.86 37.68
C GLU A 903 8.90 -27.39 36.26
N SER A 904 8.25 -27.90 35.21
CA SER A 904 8.53 -27.56 33.80
C SER A 904 7.81 -26.31 33.28
N HIS A 905 7.11 -25.54 34.12
CA HIS A 905 6.36 -24.35 33.69
C HIS A 905 6.88 -23.02 34.30
N TRP A 906 7.76 -23.08 35.30
CA TRP A 906 8.19 -21.91 36.11
C TRP A 906 9.69 -21.55 36.00
N GLY A 907 10.47 -22.32 35.22
CA GLY A 907 11.92 -22.21 35.14
C GLY A 907 12.43 -21.33 34.00
N SER A 908 13.51 -20.58 34.25
CA SER A 908 14.29 -19.83 33.25
C SER A 908 14.89 -20.71 32.13
N ARG A 909 14.94 -22.04 32.33
CA ARG A 909 15.51 -23.00 31.38
C ARG A 909 14.52 -23.58 30.37
N LEU A 910 13.26 -23.17 30.40
CA LEU A 910 12.19 -23.77 29.61
C LEU A 910 12.06 -23.18 28.20
N GLU A 911 11.53 -23.99 27.29
CA GLU A 911 11.14 -23.62 25.92
C GLU A 911 9.62 -23.37 25.88
N GLY A 912 9.14 -22.30 26.53
CA GLY A 912 7.71 -21.96 26.58
C GLY A 912 7.44 -20.61 27.24
N PRO A 913 6.15 -20.23 27.45
CA PRO A 913 5.76 -18.92 27.97
C PRO A 913 6.50 -18.48 29.22
N GLY A 914 6.85 -19.42 30.11
CA GLY A 914 7.61 -19.17 31.34
C GLY A 914 9.06 -18.70 31.16
N TYR A 915 9.60 -18.59 29.94
CA TYR A 915 11.00 -18.20 29.70
C TYR A 915 11.34 -16.81 30.27
N ILE A 916 10.57 -15.77 29.91
CA ILE A 916 10.80 -14.39 30.40
C ILE A 916 10.48 -14.33 31.90
N PHE A 917 9.33 -14.88 32.31
CA PHE A 917 8.89 -14.90 33.70
C PHE A 917 9.92 -15.56 34.64
N GLY A 918 10.50 -16.69 34.24
CA GLY A 918 11.50 -17.42 35.01
C GLY A 918 12.79 -16.61 35.20
N ASN A 919 13.27 -15.93 34.16
CA ASN A 919 14.45 -15.05 34.26
C ASN A 919 14.17 -13.83 35.16
N MET A 920 13.00 -13.19 35.02
CA MET A 920 12.59 -12.08 35.88
C MET A 920 12.44 -12.51 37.34
N LYS A 921 11.88 -13.69 37.61
CA LYS A 921 11.82 -14.28 38.95
C LYS A 921 13.22 -14.45 39.54
N ASP A 922 14.18 -14.93 38.74
CA ASP A 922 15.55 -15.18 39.19
C ASP A 922 16.36 -13.88 39.40
N SER A 923 15.89 -12.73 38.87
CA SER A 923 16.53 -11.41 39.08
C SER A 923 16.35 -10.83 40.49
N GLU A 924 15.38 -11.34 41.26
CA GLU A 924 14.93 -10.79 42.55
C GLU A 924 14.55 -9.28 42.50
N ASN A 925 14.18 -8.74 41.33
CA ASN A 925 13.74 -7.35 41.19
C ASN A 925 12.43 -7.09 41.98
N LEU A 926 12.47 -6.15 42.92
CA LEU A 926 11.37 -5.90 43.84
C LEU A 926 10.11 -5.34 43.14
N GLU A 927 10.27 -4.55 42.07
CA GLU A 927 9.15 -4.01 41.29
C GLU A 927 8.40 -5.14 40.59
N PHE A 928 9.11 -6.01 39.87
CA PHE A 928 8.54 -7.19 39.22
C PHE A 928 7.80 -8.08 40.22
N TYR A 929 8.46 -8.43 41.33
CA TYR A 929 7.85 -9.24 42.39
C TYR A 929 6.57 -8.60 42.93
N THR A 930 6.54 -7.28 43.08
CA THR A 930 5.36 -6.57 43.59
C THR A 930 4.22 -6.58 42.57
N HIS A 931 4.49 -6.35 41.28
CA HIS A 931 3.48 -6.45 40.24
C HIS A 931 2.89 -7.87 40.10
N VAL A 932 3.72 -8.91 40.20
CA VAL A 932 3.22 -10.30 40.24
C VAL A 932 2.36 -10.52 41.48
N LYS A 933 2.78 -10.06 42.66
CA LYS A 933 1.98 -10.16 43.90
C LYS A 933 0.64 -9.44 43.78
N ASP A 934 0.59 -8.28 43.13
CA ASP A 934 -0.64 -7.55 42.89
C ASP A 934 -1.59 -8.32 41.99
N ALA A 935 -1.08 -8.89 40.88
CA ALA A 935 -1.86 -9.74 40.00
C ALA A 935 -2.37 -11.00 40.71
N VAL A 936 -1.52 -11.65 41.52
CA VAL A 936 -1.91 -12.81 42.35
C VAL A 936 -2.99 -12.43 43.34
N TYR A 937 -2.84 -11.30 44.03
CA TYR A 937 -3.85 -10.83 44.98
C TYR A 937 -5.18 -10.53 44.29
N LYS A 938 -5.15 -9.79 43.17
CA LYS A 938 -6.32 -9.40 42.39
C LYS A 938 -7.05 -10.62 41.82
N HIS A 939 -6.34 -11.58 41.23
CA HIS A 939 -6.96 -12.64 40.44
C HIS A 939 -7.17 -13.95 41.20
N LEU A 940 -6.31 -14.31 42.16
CA LEU A 940 -6.37 -15.59 42.89
C LEU A 940 -6.88 -15.45 44.33
N ARG A 941 -6.83 -14.26 44.95
CA ARG A 941 -7.14 -14.07 46.39
C ARG A 941 -8.37 -13.22 46.69
N LYS A 942 -8.73 -12.25 45.84
CA LYS A 942 -9.97 -11.47 46.01
C LYS A 942 -11.19 -12.35 45.71
N GLU A 943 -12.31 -12.04 46.37
CA GLU A 943 -13.58 -12.77 46.22
C GLU A 943 -14.12 -12.68 44.79
N ASP A 944 -13.88 -11.56 44.10
CA ASP A 944 -14.24 -11.32 42.70
C ASP A 944 -13.09 -11.62 41.72
N GLY A 945 -12.09 -12.40 42.15
CA GLY A 945 -10.95 -12.80 41.33
C GLY A 945 -11.32 -13.73 40.17
N ILE A 946 -10.66 -13.54 39.03
CA ILE A 946 -10.90 -14.29 37.78
C ILE A 946 -10.26 -15.68 37.77
N LEU A 947 -9.24 -15.92 38.59
CA LEU A 947 -8.55 -17.21 38.69
C LEU A 947 -8.98 -17.91 39.99
N THR A 948 -10.29 -18.13 40.11
CA THR A 948 -10.92 -18.75 41.28
C THR A 948 -11.80 -19.93 40.86
N THR A 949 -12.06 -20.85 41.81
CA THR A 949 -12.99 -21.97 41.61
C THR A 949 -14.37 -21.48 41.15
N ASP A 950 -14.93 -20.50 41.84
CA ASP A 950 -16.29 -20.01 41.58
C ASP A 950 -16.42 -19.41 40.18
N TYR A 951 -15.40 -18.69 39.72
CA TYR A 951 -15.40 -18.12 38.38
C TYR A 951 -15.32 -19.21 37.30
N PHE A 952 -14.34 -20.13 37.40
CA PHE A 952 -14.18 -21.19 36.39
C PHE A 952 -15.36 -22.16 36.36
N GLU A 953 -15.93 -22.52 37.51
CA GLU A 953 -17.14 -23.33 37.56
C GLU A 953 -18.30 -22.62 36.83
N GLN A 954 -18.51 -21.32 37.07
CA GLN A 954 -19.54 -20.56 36.36
C GLN A 954 -19.31 -20.53 34.85
N MET A 955 -18.08 -20.33 34.39
CA MET A 955 -17.77 -20.33 32.97
C MET A 955 -17.98 -21.70 32.31
N ILE A 956 -17.54 -22.78 32.96
CA ILE A 956 -17.71 -24.15 32.49
C ILE A 956 -19.21 -24.48 32.39
N ARG A 957 -19.99 -24.16 33.43
CA ARG A 957 -21.44 -24.36 33.42
C ARG A 957 -22.15 -23.51 32.35
N LYS A 958 -21.64 -22.31 32.08
CA LYS A 958 -22.15 -21.46 30.99
C LYS A 958 -21.85 -22.07 29.61
N ALA A 959 -20.66 -22.63 29.42
CA ALA A 959 -20.31 -23.33 28.18
C ALA A 959 -21.13 -24.62 28.00
N GLU A 960 -21.26 -25.44 29.05
CA GLU A 960 -22.11 -26.64 29.07
C GLU A 960 -23.56 -26.29 28.70
N SER A 961 -24.12 -25.22 29.28
CA SER A 961 -25.47 -24.76 28.96
C SER A 961 -25.62 -24.22 27.54
N LYS A 962 -24.57 -23.66 26.94
CA LYS A 962 -24.61 -23.19 25.53
C LYS A 962 -24.55 -24.37 24.55
N LEU A 963 -23.94 -25.48 24.94
CA LEU A 963 -23.73 -26.65 24.11
C LEU A 963 -24.74 -27.78 24.39
N SER A 964 -25.73 -27.56 25.27
CA SER A 964 -26.54 -28.61 25.90
C SER A 964 -27.07 -29.65 24.93
N ASN A 965 -27.85 -29.24 23.93
CA ASN A 965 -28.39 -30.18 22.96
C ASN A 965 -27.48 -30.34 21.73
N SER A 966 -26.80 -29.25 21.38
CA SER A 966 -25.92 -29.16 20.22
C SER A 966 -24.82 -30.22 20.27
N TYR A 967 -24.16 -30.43 21.42
CA TYR A 967 -23.06 -31.40 21.55
C TYR A 967 -23.49 -32.82 21.15
N ILE A 968 -24.73 -33.22 21.46
CA ILE A 968 -25.27 -34.52 21.05
C ILE A 968 -25.37 -34.64 19.52
N LEU A 969 -25.71 -33.56 18.80
CA LEU A 969 -25.71 -33.59 17.33
C LEU A 969 -24.30 -33.73 16.75
N ASP A 970 -23.30 -33.10 17.39
CA ASP A 970 -21.90 -33.23 16.97
C ASP A 970 -21.42 -34.67 17.19
N VAL A 971 -21.70 -35.25 18.36
CA VAL A 971 -21.45 -36.68 18.68
C VAL A 971 -22.19 -37.60 17.71
N ALA A 972 -23.46 -37.35 17.42
CA ALA A 972 -24.23 -38.19 16.52
C ALA A 972 -23.67 -38.21 15.09
N ARG A 973 -23.07 -37.09 14.65
CA ARG A 973 -22.47 -36.96 13.33
C ARG A 973 -21.06 -37.57 13.26
N TRP A 974 -20.22 -37.24 14.24
CA TRP A 974 -18.76 -37.44 14.16
C TRP A 974 -18.18 -38.32 15.26
N GLY A 975 -18.97 -38.64 16.29
CA GLY A 975 -18.51 -39.34 17.47
C GLY A 975 -17.76 -40.62 17.15
N PHE A 976 -16.59 -40.85 17.76
CA PHE A 976 -15.93 -42.15 17.66
C PHE A 976 -16.64 -43.25 18.47
N ARG A 977 -17.52 -42.87 19.41
CA ARG A 977 -18.37 -43.75 20.22
C ARG A 977 -19.72 -43.10 20.54
N GLU A 978 -20.73 -43.91 20.86
CA GLU A 978 -22.11 -43.45 21.09
C GLU A 978 -22.30 -42.77 22.46
N ASP A 979 -21.54 -43.16 23.49
CA ASP A 979 -21.65 -42.65 24.87
C ASP A 979 -20.76 -41.43 25.16
N LEU A 980 -20.29 -40.71 24.13
CA LEU A 980 -19.44 -39.52 24.32
C LEU A 980 -20.10 -38.42 25.14
N THR A 981 -21.41 -38.23 25.01
CA THR A 981 -22.15 -37.22 25.78
C THR A 981 -22.09 -37.49 27.28
N ASP A 982 -22.25 -38.75 27.69
CA ASP A 982 -22.16 -39.14 29.10
C ASP A 982 -20.74 -38.90 29.63
N LYS A 983 -19.73 -39.24 28.82
CA LYS A 983 -18.32 -38.99 29.14
C LYS A 983 -17.96 -37.52 29.23
N TRP A 984 -18.52 -36.69 28.36
CA TRP A 984 -18.36 -35.24 28.42
C TRP A 984 -18.88 -34.67 29.75
N HIS A 985 -20.06 -35.09 30.20
CA HIS A 985 -20.59 -34.67 31.50
C HIS A 985 -19.82 -35.27 32.69
N GLU A 986 -19.36 -36.51 32.61
CA GLU A 986 -18.46 -37.11 33.62
C GLU A 986 -17.19 -36.25 33.78
N GLU A 987 -16.61 -35.82 32.65
CA GLU A 987 -15.39 -35.04 32.61
C GLU A 987 -15.56 -33.60 33.12
N ILE A 988 -16.63 -32.90 32.71
CA ILE A 988 -16.99 -31.60 33.29
C ILE A 988 -17.09 -31.69 34.82
N ASN A 989 -17.75 -32.73 35.32
CA ASN A 989 -17.93 -32.92 36.76
C ASN A 989 -16.65 -33.37 37.47
N ARG A 990 -15.73 -34.06 36.78
CA ARG A 990 -14.36 -34.29 37.26
C ARG A 990 -13.65 -32.96 37.42
N ILE A 991 -13.69 -32.11 36.39
CA ILE A 991 -13.02 -30.81 36.37
C ILE A 991 -13.45 -29.93 37.53
N ILE A 992 -14.76 -29.70 37.63
CA ILE A 992 -15.33 -28.85 38.68
C ILE A 992 -14.95 -29.35 40.08
N ARG A 993 -14.87 -30.67 40.29
CA ARG A 993 -14.51 -31.25 41.59
C ARG A 993 -13.07 -30.96 41.99
N PHE A 994 -12.13 -30.90 41.05
CA PHE A 994 -10.72 -30.67 41.36
C PHE A 994 -10.31 -29.19 41.34
N LEU A 995 -11.10 -28.30 40.75
CA LEU A 995 -10.81 -26.86 40.70
C LEU A 995 -10.35 -26.26 42.04
N PRO A 996 -10.98 -26.56 43.21
CA PRO A 996 -10.50 -26.04 44.50
C PRO A 996 -9.05 -26.44 44.80
N THR A 997 -8.72 -27.73 44.63
CA THR A 997 -7.37 -28.23 44.86
C THR A 997 -6.36 -27.61 43.91
N ARG A 998 -6.73 -27.44 42.63
CA ARG A 998 -5.86 -26.81 41.62
C ARG A 998 -5.51 -25.37 42.00
N PHE A 999 -6.50 -24.54 42.32
CA PHE A 999 -6.24 -23.14 42.66
C PHE A 999 -5.51 -23.01 44.01
N ASP A 1000 -5.82 -23.86 45.00
CA ASP A 1000 -5.06 -23.92 46.25
C ASP A 1000 -3.58 -24.26 46.02
N ASP A 1001 -3.28 -25.22 45.14
CA ASP A 1001 -1.90 -25.61 44.80
C ASP A 1001 -1.14 -24.47 44.10
N VAL A 1002 -1.77 -23.78 43.15
CA VAL A 1002 -1.18 -22.61 42.45
C VAL A 1002 -0.86 -21.50 43.45
N ILE A 1003 -1.80 -21.21 44.35
CA ILE A 1003 -1.63 -20.24 45.42
C ILE A 1003 -0.47 -20.61 46.34
N ASN A 1004 -0.42 -21.87 46.81
CA ASN A 1004 0.64 -22.37 47.67
C ASN A 1004 2.01 -22.25 46.98
N ARG A 1005 2.06 -22.43 45.66
CA ARG A 1005 3.32 -22.28 44.91
C ARG A 1005 3.79 -20.83 44.84
N PHE A 1006 2.89 -19.88 44.62
CA PHE A 1006 3.22 -18.45 44.72
C PHE A 1006 3.71 -18.08 46.14
N ASP A 1007 3.19 -18.73 47.18
CA ASP A 1007 3.70 -18.59 48.56
C ASP A 1007 5.15 -19.13 48.67
N GLU A 1008 5.44 -20.32 48.13
CA GLU A 1008 6.78 -20.94 48.16
C GLU A 1008 7.85 -20.08 47.47
N ILE A 1009 7.52 -19.42 46.36
CA ILE A 1009 8.45 -18.55 45.62
C ILE A 1009 8.43 -17.09 46.08
N ARG A 1010 7.73 -16.78 47.20
CA ARG A 1010 7.64 -15.44 47.82
C ARG A 1010 6.97 -14.38 46.93
N MET A 1011 6.05 -14.79 46.06
CA MET A 1011 5.29 -13.95 45.14
C MET A 1011 3.82 -13.80 45.57
N ASN A 1012 3.55 -13.92 46.87
CA ASN A 1012 2.29 -13.50 47.48
C ASN A 1012 2.49 -12.30 48.42
N HIS A 1013 1.44 -11.50 48.57
CA HIS A 1013 1.47 -10.37 49.49
C HIS A 1013 1.45 -10.88 50.93
N THR A 1014 2.32 -10.30 51.76
CA THR A 1014 2.40 -10.58 53.22
C THR A 1014 1.95 -9.40 54.07
N LEU A 1015 1.58 -8.30 53.41
CA LEU A 1015 0.93 -7.13 53.99
C LEU A 1015 -0.49 -7.04 53.43
N ASN A 1016 -1.37 -6.36 54.16
CA ASN A 1016 -2.75 -6.13 53.79
C ASN A 1016 -2.89 -4.91 52.88
N GLU A 1017 -3.93 -4.91 52.05
CA GLU A 1017 -4.34 -3.75 51.26
C GLU A 1017 -4.67 -2.57 52.18
N VAL A 1018 -4.27 -1.36 51.79
CA VAL A 1018 -4.61 -0.13 52.52
C VAL A 1018 -6.07 0.21 52.26
N ILE A 1019 -6.84 0.49 53.31
CA ILE A 1019 -8.22 0.94 53.16
C ILE A 1019 -8.21 2.47 53.01
N ILE A 1020 -8.69 2.95 51.86
CA ILE A 1020 -8.82 4.38 51.58
C ILE A 1020 -10.26 4.79 51.87
N SER A 1021 -10.45 5.77 52.76
CA SER A 1021 -11.77 6.32 53.04
C SER A 1021 -11.76 7.84 53.10
N LYS A 1022 -12.90 8.45 52.74
CA LYS A 1022 -13.11 9.90 52.84
C LYS A 1022 -13.89 10.22 54.11
N ASN A 1023 -13.45 11.24 54.86
CA ASN A 1023 -14.28 11.78 55.91
C ASN A 1023 -15.42 12.62 55.30
N ASN A 1024 -16.67 12.19 55.50
CA ASN A 1024 -17.87 12.82 54.93
C ASN A 1024 -18.21 14.21 55.54
N GLN A 1025 -17.47 14.67 56.54
CA GLN A 1025 -17.62 16.02 57.11
C GLN A 1025 -16.67 17.00 56.41
N ASN A 1026 -17.11 17.68 55.33
CA ASN A 1026 -16.62 18.94 54.70
C ASN A 1026 -15.13 19.39 54.75
N ASP A 1027 -14.18 18.57 55.21
CA ASP A 1027 -12.85 18.99 55.64
C ASP A 1027 -11.75 18.60 54.64
N ASN A 1028 -12.11 18.02 53.50
CA ASN A 1028 -11.18 17.57 52.44
C ASN A 1028 -10.09 16.62 52.98
N ILE A 1029 -10.49 15.74 53.91
CA ILE A 1029 -9.61 14.78 54.58
C ILE A 1029 -9.77 13.39 53.96
N ILE A 1030 -8.63 12.77 53.64
CA ILE A 1030 -8.52 11.34 53.36
C ILE A 1030 -7.98 10.62 54.60
N ILE A 1031 -8.51 9.43 54.85
CA ILE A 1031 -8.09 8.53 55.93
C ILE A 1031 -7.57 7.27 55.26
N LEU A 1032 -6.31 6.95 55.54
CA LEU A 1032 -5.66 5.72 55.10
C LEU A 1032 -5.50 4.80 56.31
N GLU A 1033 -6.19 3.67 56.29
CA GLU A 1033 -6.13 2.68 57.35
C GLU A 1033 -5.26 1.50 56.92
N ASN A 1034 -4.46 1.02 57.86
CA ASN A 1034 -3.52 -0.07 57.63
C ASN A 1034 -3.66 -1.10 58.75
N ASN A 1035 -3.90 -2.35 58.36
CA ASN A 1035 -4.06 -3.47 59.28
C ASN A 1035 -2.71 -4.10 59.69
N ASP A 1036 -1.58 -3.58 59.19
CA ASP A 1036 -0.23 -4.02 59.52
C ASP A 1036 0.52 -3.02 60.43
N PRO A 1037 0.46 -3.18 61.76
CA PRO A 1037 0.97 -2.20 62.73
C PRO A 1037 2.50 -1.95 62.69
N SER A 1038 3.25 -2.69 61.88
CA SER A 1038 4.70 -2.55 61.69
C SER A 1038 5.09 -2.03 60.30
N SER A 1039 4.13 -1.61 59.49
CA SER A 1039 4.38 -1.05 58.15
C SER A 1039 3.98 0.42 58.09
N LYS A 1040 4.61 1.15 57.16
CA LYS A 1040 4.24 2.53 56.81
C LYS A 1040 3.23 2.52 55.68
N ILE A 1041 2.51 3.62 55.46
CA ILE A 1041 1.68 3.80 54.26
C ILE A 1041 2.33 4.87 53.40
N TYR A 1042 2.51 4.59 52.12
CA TYR A 1042 2.87 5.59 51.11
C TYR A 1042 1.72 5.73 50.13
N PHE A 1043 1.43 6.96 49.70
CA PHE A 1043 0.39 7.22 48.72
C PHE A 1043 0.77 8.36 47.77
N THR A 1044 0.14 8.39 46.60
CA THR A 1044 0.20 9.51 45.65
C THR A 1044 -1.20 10.07 45.43
N LEU A 1045 -1.27 11.28 44.87
CA LEU A 1045 -2.53 11.95 44.52
C LEU A 1045 -2.71 12.13 43.01
N ASP A 1046 -1.67 11.85 42.23
CA ASP A 1046 -1.60 12.05 40.79
C ASP A 1046 -1.99 10.81 39.98
N GLY A 1047 -2.44 9.74 40.66
CA GLY A 1047 -2.85 8.49 40.03
C GLY A 1047 -1.70 7.56 39.67
N THR A 1048 -0.52 7.75 40.27
CA THR A 1048 0.66 6.94 39.94
C THR A 1048 1.08 6.04 41.11
N ASP A 1049 1.63 4.85 40.87
CA ASP A 1049 2.00 3.94 41.97
C ASP A 1049 3.04 4.58 42.94
N PRO A 1050 2.84 4.57 44.27
CA PRO A 1050 3.86 5.04 45.22
C PRO A 1050 5.19 4.26 45.15
N MET A 1051 5.20 3.07 44.56
CA MET A 1051 6.40 2.32 44.20
C MET A 1051 7.00 2.86 42.87
N GLY A 1052 8.26 3.28 42.92
CA GLY A 1052 9.06 3.66 41.77
C GLY A 1052 9.84 2.48 41.17
N ASN A 1053 10.70 2.79 40.20
CA ASN A 1053 11.54 1.80 39.53
C ASN A 1053 12.35 0.95 40.51
N ASP A 1054 12.44 -0.35 40.25
CA ASP A 1054 13.16 -1.34 41.08
C ASP A 1054 12.63 -1.45 42.52
N GLY A 1055 11.41 -0.96 42.77
CA GLY A 1055 10.74 -1.05 44.05
C GLY A 1055 11.18 0.02 45.05
N VAL A 1056 11.87 1.07 44.61
CA VAL A 1056 12.21 2.21 45.48
C VAL A 1056 10.97 3.05 45.78
N ILE A 1057 10.97 3.82 46.86
CA ILE A 1057 9.89 4.79 47.13
C ILE A 1057 10.00 5.90 46.09
N ARG A 1058 8.90 6.17 45.37
CA ARG A 1058 8.85 7.23 44.36
C ARG A 1058 8.99 8.63 45.02
N GLU A 1059 9.58 9.58 44.30
CA GLU A 1059 9.79 10.94 44.82
C GLU A 1059 8.46 11.66 45.14
N GLU A 1060 7.45 11.44 44.31
CA GLU A 1060 6.09 11.97 44.47
C GLU A 1060 5.28 11.25 45.56
N ALA A 1061 5.77 10.14 46.10
CA ALA A 1061 5.06 9.37 47.13
C ALA A 1061 5.14 10.06 48.50
N ILE A 1062 3.97 10.21 49.13
CA ILE A 1062 3.81 10.86 50.42
C ILE A 1062 3.71 9.77 51.50
N GLU A 1063 4.60 9.84 52.51
CA GLU A 1063 4.47 9.01 53.72
C GLU A 1063 3.28 9.52 54.54
N TYR A 1064 2.30 8.65 54.78
CA TYR A 1064 1.15 8.98 55.60
C TYR A 1064 1.52 8.91 57.08
N ASN A 1065 1.39 10.04 57.78
CA ASN A 1065 1.63 10.11 59.22
C ASN A 1065 0.43 9.54 59.99
N SER A 1066 0.57 8.30 60.48
CA SER A 1066 -0.44 7.60 61.26
C SER A 1066 -0.75 8.25 62.62
N ASP A 1067 0.14 9.08 63.18
CA ASP A 1067 -0.14 9.79 64.44
C ASP A 1067 -1.23 10.86 64.29
N LEU A 1068 -1.44 11.34 63.05
CA LEU A 1068 -2.44 12.36 62.74
C LEU A 1068 -3.81 11.78 62.36
N ASN A 1069 -3.88 10.49 61.98
CA ASN A 1069 -5.07 9.80 61.48
C ASN A 1069 -5.85 10.55 60.37
N ARG A 1070 -5.18 11.45 59.63
CA ARG A 1070 -5.76 12.22 58.54
C ARG A 1070 -4.70 12.82 57.64
N TYR A 1071 -4.99 12.89 56.35
CA TYR A 1071 -4.26 13.73 55.41
C TYR A 1071 -5.23 14.72 54.75
N LYS A 1072 -4.92 16.01 54.78
CA LYS A 1072 -5.78 17.07 54.25
C LYS A 1072 -5.33 17.47 52.85
N ILE A 1073 -6.26 17.47 51.90
CA ILE A 1073 -6.04 17.96 50.54
C ILE A 1073 -6.51 19.42 50.47
N ASP A 1074 -5.58 20.34 50.32
CA ASP A 1074 -5.87 21.79 50.37
C ASP A 1074 -6.45 22.35 49.06
N GLN A 1075 -6.20 21.68 47.94
CA GLN A 1075 -6.65 22.13 46.62
C GLN A 1075 -7.93 21.41 46.20
N SER A 1076 -8.86 22.15 45.59
CA SER A 1076 -10.05 21.55 44.98
C SER A 1076 -9.69 20.88 43.66
N GLY A 1077 -10.14 19.65 43.46
CA GLY A 1077 -9.85 18.85 42.28
C GLY A 1077 -10.37 17.43 42.41
N SER A 1078 -10.34 16.69 41.31
CA SER A 1078 -10.51 15.24 41.31
C SER A 1078 -9.12 14.61 41.41
N TYR A 1079 -8.96 13.69 42.36
CA TYR A 1079 -7.71 12.98 42.62
C TYR A 1079 -7.97 11.48 42.51
N THR A 1080 -6.97 10.72 42.08
CA THR A 1080 -6.99 9.26 42.26
C THR A 1080 -5.83 8.89 43.14
N VAL A 1081 -6.18 8.39 44.31
CA VAL A 1081 -5.25 8.05 45.37
C VAL A 1081 -4.80 6.63 45.15
N PHE A 1082 -3.50 6.46 44.93
CA PHE A 1082 -2.85 5.15 44.93
C PHE A 1082 -2.11 5.02 46.25
N ALA A 1083 -2.38 3.97 47.02
CA ALA A 1083 -1.77 3.77 48.33
C ALA A 1083 -1.27 2.34 48.51
N ARG A 1084 -0.12 2.19 49.19
CA ARG A 1084 0.45 0.90 49.57
C ARG A 1084 0.99 0.93 50.99
N SER A 1085 0.87 -0.19 51.68
CA SER A 1085 1.67 -0.44 52.89
C SER A 1085 3.11 -0.80 52.49
N TYR A 1086 4.10 -0.42 53.30
CA TYR A 1086 5.51 -0.65 53.01
C TYR A 1086 6.30 -1.07 54.26
N LYS A 1087 7.14 -2.11 54.08
CA LYS A 1087 8.29 -2.44 54.92
C LYS A 1087 9.53 -2.50 54.01
N PRO A 1088 10.76 -2.35 54.55
CA PRO A 1088 11.97 -2.51 53.76
C PRO A 1088 11.92 -3.80 52.90
N ASN A 1089 12.03 -3.62 51.58
CA ASN A 1089 11.95 -4.66 50.55
C ASN A 1089 10.62 -5.45 50.48
N ASN A 1090 9.51 -4.87 50.92
CA ASN A 1090 8.20 -5.52 50.86
C ASN A 1090 7.07 -4.50 50.77
N TRP A 1091 6.52 -4.33 49.57
CA TRP A 1091 5.31 -3.56 49.31
C TRP A 1091 4.06 -4.45 49.49
N GLY A 1092 2.99 -3.86 50.02
CA GLY A 1092 1.67 -4.49 50.07
C GLY A 1092 0.84 -4.22 48.82
N PRO A 1093 -0.38 -4.80 48.75
CA PRO A 1093 -1.29 -4.62 47.61
C PRO A 1093 -1.57 -3.15 47.30
N ILE A 1094 -1.73 -2.84 46.03
CA ILE A 1094 -2.11 -1.50 45.58
C ILE A 1094 -3.59 -1.24 45.87
N ALA A 1095 -3.86 -0.16 46.62
CA ALA A 1095 -5.21 0.36 46.82
C ALA A 1095 -5.41 1.58 45.94
N ILE A 1096 -6.54 1.64 45.22
CA ILE A 1096 -6.87 2.72 44.29
C ILE A 1096 -8.26 3.25 44.63
N GLU A 1097 -8.39 4.56 44.85
CA GLU A 1097 -9.67 5.22 45.10
C GLU A 1097 -9.74 6.59 44.43
N SER A 1098 -10.89 6.92 43.82
CA SER A 1098 -11.09 8.23 43.18
C SER A 1098 -11.85 9.17 44.10
N ILE A 1099 -11.25 10.32 44.42
CA ILE A 1099 -11.73 11.25 45.43
C ILE A 1099 -11.87 12.66 44.85
N ASP A 1100 -13.08 13.19 44.89
CA ASP A 1100 -13.36 14.59 44.56
C ASP A 1100 -13.29 15.49 45.80
N ILE A 1101 -12.54 16.58 45.69
CA ILE A 1101 -12.38 17.60 46.73
C ILE A 1101 -13.02 18.92 46.25
N TYR A 1102 -14.04 19.37 46.97
CA TYR A 1102 -14.82 20.56 46.63
C TYR A 1102 -14.59 21.66 47.69
N GLN A 1103 -14.29 22.89 47.27
CA GLN A 1103 -14.42 24.06 48.14
C GLN A 1103 -15.79 24.70 47.92
N GLU A 1104 -16.51 25.06 48.99
CA GLU A 1104 -17.68 25.94 48.88
C GLU A 1104 -17.23 27.32 48.37
N LYS A 1105 -17.52 27.63 47.10
CA LYS A 1105 -17.33 28.99 46.56
C LYS A 1105 -18.43 29.92 47.05
N LYS A 1106 -18.04 31.01 47.72
CA LYS A 1106 -18.79 32.27 47.65
C LYS A 1106 -18.98 32.64 46.17
N LYS A 1107 -20.21 33.04 45.82
CA LYS A 1107 -20.57 33.59 44.51
C LYS A 1107 -19.62 34.72 44.13
N ASP A 1108 -18.70 34.45 43.22
CA ASP A 1108 -18.09 35.45 42.37
C ASP A 1108 -18.47 35.17 40.93
N ASN A 1109 -19.19 36.13 40.35
CA ASN A 1109 -19.63 36.14 38.97
C ASN A 1109 -18.40 36.30 38.07
N TYR A 1110 -17.97 35.22 37.43
CA TYR A 1110 -17.29 35.30 36.14
C TYR A 1110 -18.01 34.38 35.16
N SER A 1111 -19.04 34.94 34.52
CA SER A 1111 -19.51 34.45 33.23
C SER A 1111 -18.56 34.96 32.15
N LEU A 1112 -17.68 34.11 31.64
CA LEU A 1112 -17.12 34.33 30.32
C LEU A 1112 -18.12 33.75 29.32
N ASP A 1113 -18.89 34.64 28.73
CA ASP A 1113 -19.73 34.37 27.57
C ASP A 1113 -18.83 34.31 26.33
N PHE A 1114 -18.63 33.11 25.77
CA PHE A 1114 -17.93 32.93 24.50
C PHE A 1114 -18.95 32.58 23.43
N SER A 1115 -19.68 33.59 22.98
CA SER A 1115 -20.50 33.53 21.78
C SER A 1115 -19.70 34.05 20.58
N SER A 1116 -18.79 33.24 20.01
CA SER A 1116 -18.34 33.43 18.62
C SER A 1116 -17.37 32.34 18.14
N SER A 1117 -17.68 31.78 16.96
CA SER A 1117 -16.85 30.99 16.03
C SER A 1117 -16.04 29.79 16.56
N LYS A 1118 -16.43 28.58 16.11
CA LYS A 1118 -15.53 27.42 16.00
C LYS A 1118 -14.40 27.82 15.04
N ILE A 1119 -13.23 28.14 15.58
CA ILE A 1119 -11.99 28.15 14.82
C ILE A 1119 -11.29 26.82 15.16
N GLU A 1120 -11.00 26.04 14.13
CA GLU A 1120 -10.41 24.71 14.28
C GLU A 1120 -8.94 24.88 14.69
N ILE A 1121 -8.62 24.55 15.93
CA ILE A 1121 -7.23 24.42 16.37
C ILE A 1121 -6.75 23.09 15.80
N ASN A 1122 -5.72 23.13 14.96
CA ASN A 1122 -5.22 21.93 14.28
C ASN A 1122 -4.44 21.06 15.28
N ASN A 1123 -5.14 20.10 15.89
CA ASN A 1123 -4.57 19.16 16.85
C ASN A 1123 -5.10 17.74 16.64
N LYS A 1124 -4.29 16.75 17.03
CA LYS A 1124 -4.68 15.34 17.07
C LYS A 1124 -4.66 14.86 18.52
N VAL A 1125 -5.75 14.23 18.96
CA VAL A 1125 -5.83 13.60 20.28
C VAL A 1125 -5.76 12.08 20.13
N TYR A 1126 -4.79 11.44 20.78
CA TYR A 1126 -4.49 10.01 20.64
C TYR A 1126 -3.76 9.46 21.89
N PRO A 1127 -3.79 8.15 22.18
CA PRO A 1127 -4.70 7.18 21.59
C PRO A 1127 -6.17 7.52 21.93
N ASN A 1128 -7.10 7.01 21.15
CA ASN A 1128 -8.53 7.14 21.44
C ASN A 1128 -9.28 5.96 20.79
N PRO A 1129 -9.60 4.90 21.56
CA PRO A 1129 -9.67 4.89 23.01
C PRO A 1129 -8.29 4.93 23.70
N PHE A 1130 -8.26 5.34 24.97
CA PHE A 1130 -7.03 5.51 25.75
C PHE A 1130 -7.15 4.79 27.09
N ASN A 1131 -6.04 4.23 27.58
CA ASN A 1131 -5.91 3.73 28.94
C ASN A 1131 -5.55 4.90 29.85
N ASP A 1132 -4.35 4.94 30.41
CA ASP A 1132 -4.04 5.87 31.48
C ASP A 1132 -3.50 7.20 30.97
N GLU A 1133 -3.39 7.37 29.66
CA GLU A 1133 -2.81 8.56 29.07
C GLU A 1133 -3.44 8.93 27.74
N VAL A 1134 -3.61 10.23 27.53
CA VAL A 1134 -4.04 10.81 26.26
C VAL A 1134 -3.09 11.94 25.87
N HIS A 1135 -2.72 11.99 24.61
CA HIS A 1135 -1.77 12.94 24.04
C HIS A 1135 -2.52 13.91 23.15
N ILE A 1136 -2.09 15.18 23.16
CA ILE A 1136 -2.57 16.21 22.24
C ILE A 1136 -1.38 16.72 21.44
N LEU A 1137 -1.29 16.32 20.18
CA LEU A 1137 -0.32 16.86 19.24
C LEU A 1137 -0.87 18.13 18.61
N PHE A 1138 -0.18 19.25 18.79
CA PHE A 1138 -0.49 20.52 18.13
C PHE A 1138 0.29 20.63 16.82
N LYS A 1139 -0.38 20.78 15.68
CA LYS A 1139 0.26 20.86 14.35
C LYS A 1139 0.77 22.25 13.98
N GLU A 1140 0.49 23.24 14.81
CA GLU A 1140 0.87 24.64 14.62
C GLU A 1140 1.50 25.22 15.89
N GLU A 1141 2.37 26.21 15.73
CA GLU A 1141 2.96 26.93 16.86
C GLU A 1141 1.97 27.95 17.41
N VAL A 1142 1.79 27.95 18.73
CA VAL A 1142 0.92 28.90 19.43
C VAL A 1142 1.75 29.71 20.43
N TYR A 1143 1.85 31.02 20.18
CA TYR A 1143 2.63 31.96 20.98
C TYR A 1143 1.74 33.04 21.60
N ASN A 1144 1.93 33.31 22.90
CA ASN A 1144 1.30 34.41 23.63
C ASN A 1144 -0.23 34.43 23.69
N ASP A 1145 -0.89 33.29 23.40
CA ASP A 1145 -2.34 33.09 23.56
C ASP A 1145 -2.56 32.06 24.69
N PRO A 1146 -3.34 32.35 25.74
CA PRO A 1146 -3.62 31.37 26.80
C PRO A 1146 -4.43 30.19 26.23
N ILE A 1147 -3.86 28.99 26.30
CA ILE A 1147 -4.49 27.74 25.87
C ILE A 1147 -5.02 27.03 27.11
N VAL A 1148 -6.31 26.69 27.14
CA VAL A 1148 -6.94 25.94 28.21
C VAL A 1148 -7.41 24.60 27.64
N ILE A 1149 -6.80 23.52 28.11
CA ILE A 1149 -7.19 22.14 27.83
C ILE A 1149 -8.10 21.68 28.98
N GLN A 1150 -9.24 21.09 28.66
CA GLN A 1150 -10.18 20.55 29.64
C GLN A 1150 -10.64 19.16 29.21
N ILE A 1151 -10.75 18.19 30.13
CA ILE A 1151 -11.52 16.97 29.89
C ILE A 1151 -12.85 17.12 30.60
N ILE A 1152 -13.95 16.82 29.92
CA ILE A 1152 -15.32 17.05 30.35
C ILE A 1152 -16.07 15.72 30.28
N ASN A 1153 -16.68 15.28 31.37
CA ASN A 1153 -17.47 14.04 31.39
C ASN A 1153 -18.83 14.21 30.69
N MET A 1154 -19.55 13.09 30.49
CA MET A 1154 -20.88 13.07 29.85
C MET A 1154 -21.95 13.90 30.58
N LYS A 1155 -21.73 14.31 31.83
CA LYS A 1155 -22.64 15.20 32.59
C LYS A 1155 -22.29 16.69 32.37
N GLY A 1156 -21.37 16.99 31.46
CA GLY A 1156 -20.92 18.36 31.16
C GLY A 1156 -20.00 18.96 32.22
N ARG A 1157 -19.42 18.15 33.13
CA ARG A 1157 -18.52 18.63 34.19
C ARG A 1157 -17.06 18.44 33.77
N THR A 1158 -16.24 19.47 33.95
CA THR A 1158 -14.79 19.39 33.77
C THR A 1158 -14.17 18.52 34.85
N VAL A 1159 -13.47 17.45 34.44
CA VAL A 1159 -12.77 16.48 35.29
C VAL A 1159 -11.24 16.64 35.23
N TYR A 1160 -10.72 17.30 34.19
CA TYR A 1160 -9.31 17.69 34.08
C TYR A 1160 -9.23 19.09 33.49
N SER A 1161 -8.24 19.90 33.91
CA SER A 1161 -7.97 21.20 33.28
C SER A 1161 -6.47 21.56 33.35
N LYS A 1162 -5.89 21.98 32.24
CA LYS A 1162 -4.49 22.45 32.14
C LYS A 1162 -4.43 23.74 31.33
N SER A 1163 -3.68 24.73 31.82
CA SER A 1163 -3.45 26.00 31.11
C SER A 1163 -2.01 26.07 30.61
N LEU A 1164 -1.81 26.53 29.38
CA LEU A 1164 -0.52 26.67 28.71
C LEU A 1164 -0.40 28.09 28.10
N HIS A 1165 0.83 28.57 27.97
CA HIS A 1165 1.14 29.91 27.45
C HIS A 1165 2.02 29.91 26.19
N LYS A 1166 2.54 28.74 25.81
CA LYS A 1166 3.40 28.53 24.64
C LYS A 1166 3.36 27.06 24.26
N ILE A 1167 3.20 26.78 22.96
CA ILE A 1167 3.32 25.43 22.38
C ILE A 1167 4.07 25.57 21.05
N LYS A 1168 5.10 24.77 20.84
CA LYS A 1168 5.84 24.70 19.57
C LYS A 1168 5.08 23.87 18.53
N LYS A 1169 5.36 24.12 17.25
CA LYS A 1169 4.85 23.26 16.16
C LYS A 1169 5.26 21.80 16.39
N ASN A 1170 4.32 20.88 16.26
CA ASN A 1170 4.48 19.43 16.47
C ASN A 1170 4.84 19.02 17.91
N GLU A 1171 4.59 19.89 18.90
CA GLU A 1171 4.74 19.52 20.31
C GLU A 1171 3.52 18.70 20.77
N SER A 1172 3.78 17.58 21.44
CA SER A 1172 2.75 16.71 22.02
C SER A 1172 2.62 16.97 23.52
N ILE A 1173 1.40 17.30 23.95
CA ILE A 1173 1.07 17.46 25.36
C ILE A 1173 0.51 16.15 25.88
N ARG A 1174 1.28 15.46 26.72
CA ARG A 1174 0.84 14.27 27.44
C ARG A 1174 -0.05 14.65 28.62
N ILE A 1175 -1.16 13.93 28.76
CA ILE A 1175 -2.14 14.07 29.84
C ILE A 1175 -2.33 12.70 30.46
N ASN A 1176 -1.91 12.55 31.71
CA ASN A 1176 -2.25 11.37 32.49
C ASN A 1176 -3.74 11.42 32.86
N THR A 1177 -4.46 10.38 32.47
CA THR A 1177 -5.88 10.14 32.65
C THR A 1177 -6.17 8.85 33.41
N ALA A 1178 -5.18 8.27 34.10
CA ALA A 1178 -5.37 7.11 34.97
C ALA A 1178 -6.50 7.31 35.99
N HIS A 1179 -6.72 8.56 36.40
CA HIS A 1179 -7.75 8.97 37.33
C HIS A 1179 -9.18 9.00 36.77
N LEU A 1180 -9.34 8.89 35.45
CA LEU A 1180 -10.64 8.90 34.82
C LEU A 1180 -11.25 7.50 34.89
N ILE A 1181 -12.49 7.41 35.36
CA ILE A 1181 -13.27 6.16 35.25
C ILE A 1181 -13.47 5.81 33.77
N SER A 1182 -13.58 4.52 33.46
CA SER A 1182 -13.89 4.07 32.11
C SER A 1182 -15.18 4.71 31.59
N GLY A 1183 -15.16 5.08 30.31
CA GLY A 1183 -16.28 5.73 29.64
C GLY A 1183 -15.89 6.94 28.80
N TYR A 1184 -16.93 7.61 28.29
CA TYR A 1184 -16.77 8.71 27.34
C TYR A 1184 -16.52 10.06 28.03
N TYR A 1185 -15.60 10.81 27.46
CA TYR A 1185 -15.32 12.19 27.81
C TYR A 1185 -15.22 13.05 26.55
N PHE A 1186 -15.16 14.36 26.76
CA PHE A 1186 -14.84 15.35 25.75
C PHE A 1186 -13.60 16.11 26.16
N ILE A 1187 -12.58 16.12 25.31
CA ILE A 1187 -11.47 17.04 25.47
C ILE A 1187 -11.79 18.33 24.74
N LYS A 1188 -11.77 19.44 25.47
CA LYS A 1188 -11.99 20.79 24.97
C LYS A 1188 -10.68 21.56 25.04
N ILE A 1189 -10.25 22.13 23.94
CA ILE A 1189 -9.04 22.97 23.87
C ILE A 1189 -9.52 24.37 23.46
N ALA A 1190 -9.28 25.37 24.30
CA ALA A 1190 -9.75 26.73 24.10
C ALA A 1190 -8.57 27.72 24.07
N THR A 1191 -8.66 28.73 23.21
CA THR A 1191 -7.76 29.89 23.14
C THR A 1191 -8.56 31.19 23.18
N SER A 1192 -7.91 32.35 23.15
CA SER A 1192 -8.63 33.64 23.01
C SER A 1192 -9.38 33.78 21.68
N LYS A 1193 -9.04 32.96 20.67
CA LYS A 1193 -9.62 33.00 19.31
C LYS A 1193 -10.74 31.99 19.08
N GLY A 1194 -10.90 30.96 19.90
CA GLY A 1194 -11.92 29.93 19.72
C GLY A 1194 -11.66 28.67 20.54
N TYR A 1195 -12.43 27.60 20.28
CA TYR A 1195 -12.18 26.29 20.90
C TYR A 1195 -12.49 25.13 19.96
N THR A 1196 -11.82 24.01 20.16
CA THR A 1196 -12.19 22.71 19.60
C THR A 1196 -12.66 21.76 20.69
N THR A 1197 -13.42 20.74 20.32
CA THR A 1197 -13.86 19.69 21.24
C THR A 1197 -13.87 18.35 20.53
N GLN A 1198 -13.20 17.35 21.11
CA GLN A 1198 -13.11 15.99 20.57
C GLN A 1198 -13.63 14.99 21.60
N LYS A 1199 -14.44 14.02 21.15
CA LYS A 1199 -14.91 12.92 22.00
C LYS A 1199 -13.77 11.91 22.18
N ILE A 1200 -13.48 11.55 23.43
CA ILE A 1200 -12.44 10.59 23.79
C ILE A 1200 -13.03 9.47 24.67
N ASN A 1201 -12.50 8.26 24.57
CA ASN A 1201 -12.98 7.09 25.30
C ASN A 1201 -11.90 6.50 26.20
N LYS A 1202 -12.10 6.57 27.51
CA LYS A 1202 -11.24 5.91 28.50
C LYS A 1202 -11.68 4.45 28.59
N LEU A 1203 -10.77 3.51 28.32
CA LEU A 1203 -11.02 2.08 28.49
C LEU A 1203 -11.17 1.72 29.97
#